data_AF-A0A6M5ITN5-F1
#
_entry.id   AF-A0A6M5ITN5-F1
#
_cell.length_a   1.000
_cell.length_b   1.000
_cell.length_c   1.000
_cell.angle_alpha   90.00
_cell.angle_beta   90.00
_cell.angle_gamma   90.00
#
_symmetry.space_group_name_H-M   'P 1'
#
loop_
_entity.id
_entity.type
_entity.pdbx_description
1 polymer ?
#
loop_
_entity_poly.entity_id
_entity_poly.type
_entity_poly.pdbx_seq_one_letter_code
_entity_poly.pdbx_strand_id
1 'polypeptide(L)'
;MSGSDVAPWPSGRRVLVTGSRAPVALDLARLFAADGATVFTADSQPALASRSRSVTRAYRVPSARFRPEEYRAAIAGIVARHSVDLVVPTCEEIFWLAGGAVAPNHSGDARGAGGDLEGALFAPDLPTLTRLHDKAAFVSLVTELGLRAPETEVITSGIAWRRRSAGRGSDSPTLIAKPAFSRFGTQVLRIDRGEPLPELRGIHPDAPWLLQERVVGEELCTTAVSVAGRLTAFVAYRPAWRFGTGAAVSFERLDHRTGAAAKAFAAATRLAASLHLTGQFGLDLIATPHGITLLECNPRSTSGIHLFTPTDHLPHAFTPPTPAPPTPAVPSTPAPPTSASAALAPPTSASVAPAPLTSASVAPAPLTSASAAPASGTPVPPTPAVLSTPAPPSSASAAPASATSASATPASAAPASATSASAAPASAIPVSAAPASDSTTSATPASATPATPAFATPAPATTSASATSASAAPASATPATTTSATTAADPAVISGPAAIVAEHGHSGDSTAVVADRYPPSGSASVMGAPHPSASSAGAVAVAGRSGNSAAVAAEPHPSAPAADTWGGDTTAGGRLFTASREAARLGLPHVMAAGSIRSRRDAVAFLRQLGAPDALVTRGDGVGTPALLRSLAVQVRTAASERVPLTAASTHDLEWNGPVSRGAERDPRWGARLVEEIAREGGLAALAPNLAGELSTVEVSGETVPVTAPPPASQRGDRATDEPLSYVVAPRTHFIGYAREELHELDSRALRAIAGVVISVLDRLVAPARLDRTVIVGNALVSTNLLPELAETELRALTRRLALEHPDCAIAWRSVHGRRSTNPQVLRRAGYRLIPSRSVLFTPTSTSVWEGPRDTARDRAVFDRSGYREVDAPLDPATGTSSPELRDRIAHLYRLLYVEKYSPLNPRYTAEFVGAAQRAGFLRFVLLQRPDGRVDGVFGYAVAHGYLAAPVFGYDTALPQRLGLYRMLSLLVARRAHAAGVELHNSSGVADFKRHRGAEPELEYTAVSTRHLSWRRRLGWAALELVVRGVAVPLVTRSGL
;
A
#
# COMPACT_ATOMS: atom_id res chain seq x y z
N MET A 1 -26.96 37.31 17.81
CA MET A 1 -27.38 37.07 19.21
C MET A 1 -26.15 37.28 20.09
N SER A 2 -26.31 37.73 21.32
CA SER A 2 -25.19 38.01 22.25
C SER A 2 -24.48 36.72 22.69
N GLY A 3 -23.18 36.83 23.02
CA GLY A 3 -22.37 35.71 23.54
C GLY A 3 -22.64 35.35 25.01
N SER A 4 -23.69 35.90 25.63
CA SER A 4 -24.01 35.72 27.05
C SER A 4 -24.42 34.29 27.42
N ASP A 5 -25.01 33.57 26.47
CA ASP A 5 -25.73 32.32 26.75
C ASP A 5 -24.94 31.08 26.32
N VAL A 6 -23.61 31.18 26.25
CA VAL A 6 -22.72 30.01 26.10
C VAL A 6 -22.33 29.55 27.49
N ALA A 7 -22.89 28.42 27.94
CA ALA A 7 -22.37 27.74 29.12
C ALA A 7 -20.88 27.43 28.86
N PRO A 8 -19.93 27.82 29.74
CA PRO A 8 -18.51 27.80 29.43
C PRO A 8 -18.01 26.38 29.16
N TRP A 9 -16.99 26.26 28.31
CA TRP A 9 -16.35 24.97 28.02
C TRP A 9 -15.89 24.34 29.35
N PRO A 10 -16.17 23.05 29.61
CA PRO A 10 -15.94 22.46 30.93
C PRO A 10 -14.50 22.67 31.40
N SER A 11 -14.35 23.51 32.43
CA SER A 11 -13.08 24.16 32.72
C SER A 11 -12.02 23.16 33.16
N GLY A 12 -10.82 23.27 32.58
CA GLY A 12 -9.73 22.33 32.82
C GLY A 12 -9.71 21.10 31.90
N ARG A 13 -10.66 20.96 30.95
CA ARG A 13 -10.59 19.96 29.87
C ARG A 13 -9.28 20.03 29.10
N ARG A 14 -8.82 18.87 28.65
CA ARG A 14 -7.49 18.62 28.08
C ARG A 14 -7.61 18.09 26.67
N VAL A 15 -7.12 18.85 25.70
CA VAL A 15 -7.30 18.57 24.26
C VAL A 15 -5.94 18.30 23.61
N LEU A 16 -5.84 17.27 22.78
CA LEU A 16 -4.64 16.95 21.99
C LEU A 16 -4.92 17.18 20.50
N VAL A 17 -4.30 18.20 19.91
CA VAL A 17 -4.39 18.46 18.46
C VAL A 17 -3.23 17.80 17.73
N THR A 18 -3.51 16.87 16.83
CA THR A 18 -2.50 16.20 15.98
C THR A 18 -2.36 16.90 14.62
N GLY A 19 -1.35 16.52 13.83
CA GLY A 19 -1.03 17.20 12.56
C GLY A 19 -0.54 18.64 12.77
N SER A 20 0.00 18.96 13.94
CA SER A 20 0.18 20.33 14.46
C SER A 20 1.20 21.22 13.73
N ARG A 21 1.82 20.73 12.65
CA ARG A 21 2.42 21.56 11.58
C ARG A 21 1.41 22.42 10.82
N ALA A 22 0.14 22.01 10.76
CA ALA A 22 -0.86 22.61 9.88
C ALA A 22 -1.37 23.96 10.41
N PRO A 23 -1.68 24.93 9.52
CA PRO A 23 -2.34 26.18 9.90
C PRO A 23 -3.62 25.98 10.72
N VAL A 24 -4.49 25.06 10.31
CA VAL A 24 -5.77 24.79 10.99
C VAL A 24 -5.59 24.26 12.41
N ALA A 25 -4.49 23.52 12.68
CA ALA A 25 -4.17 23.02 14.02
C ALA A 25 -3.71 24.14 14.97
N LEU A 26 -3.05 25.18 14.45
CA LEU A 26 -2.70 26.37 15.21
C LEU A 26 -3.95 27.16 15.63
N ASP A 27 -4.90 27.37 14.72
CA ASP A 27 -6.13 28.10 15.06
C ASP A 27 -7.06 27.28 15.94
N LEU A 28 -7.19 25.96 15.73
CA LEU A 28 -7.88 25.09 16.69
C LEU A 28 -7.25 25.19 18.09
N ALA A 29 -5.91 25.12 18.20
CA ALA A 29 -5.23 25.26 19.48
C ALA A 29 -5.49 26.62 20.16
N ARG A 30 -5.57 27.71 19.38
CA ARG A 30 -5.94 29.04 19.90
C ARG A 30 -7.39 29.12 20.36
N LEU A 31 -8.32 28.56 19.59
CA LEU A 31 -9.75 28.57 19.91
C LEU A 31 -10.03 27.72 21.16
N PHE A 32 -9.49 26.50 21.26
CA PHE A 32 -9.59 25.66 22.46
C PHE A 32 -9.00 26.36 23.70
N ALA A 33 -7.85 27.02 23.58
CA ALA A 33 -7.25 27.75 24.70
C ALA A 33 -8.03 29.02 25.09
N ALA A 34 -8.70 29.68 24.14
CA ALA A 34 -9.52 30.87 24.40
C ALA A 34 -10.80 30.52 25.20
N ASP A 35 -11.40 29.35 24.94
CA ASP A 35 -12.47 28.77 25.76
C ASP A 35 -11.93 28.08 27.03
N GLY A 36 -10.63 28.20 27.35
CA GLY A 36 -10.06 27.75 28.63
C GLY A 36 -9.66 26.28 28.71
N ALA A 37 -9.50 25.58 27.58
CA ALA A 37 -8.94 24.23 27.54
C ALA A 37 -7.41 24.23 27.73
N THR A 38 -6.88 23.17 28.33
CA THR A 38 -5.44 22.86 28.35
C THR A 38 -5.07 22.17 27.04
N VAL A 39 -4.24 22.80 26.20
CA VAL A 39 -3.98 22.30 24.83
C VAL A 39 -2.60 21.66 24.71
N PHE A 40 -2.62 20.39 24.33
CA PHE A 40 -1.47 19.61 23.90
C PHE A 40 -1.41 19.53 22.37
N THR A 41 -0.22 19.37 21.81
CA THR A 41 -0.05 19.17 20.37
C THR A 41 0.93 18.03 20.07
N ALA A 42 0.75 17.34 18.95
CA ALA A 42 1.68 16.32 18.47
C ALA A 42 1.93 16.41 16.95
N ASP A 43 3.17 16.14 16.53
CA ASP A 43 3.58 16.01 15.12
C ASP A 43 4.92 15.24 15.00
N SER A 44 5.22 14.64 13.86
CA SER A 44 6.52 14.03 13.56
C SER A 44 7.60 15.05 13.16
N GLN A 45 7.20 16.26 12.76
CA GLN A 45 8.08 17.37 12.37
C GLN A 45 8.00 18.54 13.35
N PRO A 46 8.88 19.55 13.25
CA PRO A 46 8.77 20.79 14.01
C PRO A 46 7.44 21.54 13.74
N ALA A 47 6.43 21.24 14.55
CA ALA A 47 5.08 21.77 14.45
C ALA A 47 5.01 23.31 14.53
N LEU A 48 4.13 23.92 13.73
CA LEU A 48 3.90 25.37 13.75
C LEU A 48 3.20 25.79 15.05
N ALA A 49 2.20 25.02 15.49
CA ALA A 49 1.47 25.28 16.72
C ALA A 49 2.36 25.19 17.99
N SER A 50 3.49 24.48 17.94
CA SER A 50 4.44 24.38 19.07
C SER A 50 5.08 25.71 19.50
N ARG A 51 4.85 26.78 18.73
CA ARG A 51 5.29 28.15 19.06
C ARG A 51 4.17 29.06 19.52
N SER A 52 2.93 28.58 19.59
CA SER A 52 1.83 29.37 20.12
C SER A 52 1.80 29.34 21.65
N ARG A 53 1.46 30.48 22.27
CA ARG A 53 1.26 30.60 23.72
C ARG A 53 0.01 29.86 24.20
N SER A 54 -0.90 29.53 23.28
CA SER A 54 -2.08 28.70 23.52
C SER A 54 -1.75 27.22 23.76
N VAL A 55 -0.53 26.76 23.42
CA VAL A 55 -0.13 25.35 23.56
C VAL A 55 0.65 25.15 24.86
N THR A 56 0.07 24.40 25.79
CA THR A 56 0.67 24.03 27.07
C THR A 56 1.91 23.15 26.88
N ARG A 57 1.86 22.18 25.94
CA ARG A 57 3.01 21.35 25.59
C ARG A 57 2.90 20.75 24.18
N ALA A 58 4.00 20.76 23.45
CA ALA A 58 4.13 20.10 22.15
C ALA A 58 4.98 18.82 22.25
N TYR A 59 4.58 17.80 21.50
CA TYR A 59 5.24 16.50 21.43
C TYR A 59 5.75 16.22 20.02
N ARG A 60 7.00 15.73 19.94
CA ARG A 60 7.51 15.11 18.72
C ARG A 60 7.27 13.61 18.79
N VAL A 61 6.60 13.05 17.79
CA VAL A 61 6.15 11.64 17.73
C VAL A 61 6.72 10.93 16.48
N PRO A 62 6.53 9.61 16.33
CA PRO A 62 6.82 8.89 15.08
C PRO A 62 6.04 9.42 13.88
N SER A 63 6.33 8.92 12.68
CA SER A 63 5.56 9.26 11.47
C SER A 63 4.31 8.39 11.39
N ALA A 64 3.13 9.01 11.20
CA ALA A 64 1.88 8.26 11.03
C ALA A 64 1.91 7.35 9.80
N ARG A 65 2.48 7.84 8.69
CA ARG A 65 2.63 7.05 7.45
C ARG A 65 3.64 5.91 7.57
N PHE A 66 4.84 6.20 8.07
CA PHE A 66 5.99 5.29 7.96
C PHE A 66 6.20 4.39 9.17
N ARG A 67 5.60 4.75 10.32
CA ARG A 67 5.63 4.02 11.59
C ARG A 67 4.26 4.14 12.30
N PRO A 68 3.15 3.71 11.67
CA PRO A 68 1.78 3.93 12.15
C PRO A 68 1.54 3.38 13.56
N GLU A 69 2.07 2.19 13.85
CA GLU A 69 1.93 1.55 15.17
C GLU A 69 2.60 2.36 16.28
N GLU A 70 3.86 2.76 16.07
CA GLU A 70 4.59 3.60 17.02
C GLU A 70 3.94 4.99 17.15
N TYR A 71 3.33 5.50 16.07
CA TYR A 71 2.58 6.75 16.10
C TYR A 71 1.33 6.64 16.96
N ARG A 72 0.48 5.63 16.72
CA ARG A 72 -0.75 5.37 17.51
C ARG A 72 -0.41 5.14 18.98
N ALA A 73 0.62 4.33 19.27
CA ALA A 73 1.12 4.11 20.62
C ALA A 73 1.68 5.38 21.30
N ALA A 74 2.39 6.24 20.55
CA ALA A 74 2.88 7.52 21.08
C ALA A 74 1.75 8.51 21.38
N ILE A 75 0.69 8.55 20.56
CA ILE A 75 -0.51 9.35 20.82
C ILE A 75 -1.26 8.81 22.04
N ALA A 76 -1.50 7.50 22.13
CA ALA A 76 -2.10 6.87 23.33
C ALA A 76 -1.29 7.14 24.61
N GLY A 77 0.05 7.07 24.53
CA GLY A 77 0.93 7.41 25.65
C GLY A 77 0.93 8.90 26.04
N ILE A 78 0.51 9.81 25.16
CA ILE A 78 0.25 11.22 25.49
C ILE A 78 -1.14 11.37 26.14
N VAL A 79 -2.16 10.70 25.59
CA VAL A 79 -3.53 10.68 26.12
C VAL A 79 -3.55 10.17 27.57
N ALA A 80 -2.94 9.01 27.82
CA ALA A 80 -2.84 8.42 29.16
C ALA A 80 -2.03 9.31 30.13
N ARG A 81 -0.87 9.84 29.69
CA ARG A 81 0.00 10.70 30.54
C ARG A 81 -0.70 11.97 31.03
N HIS A 82 -1.55 12.56 30.19
CA HIS A 82 -2.19 13.85 30.50
C HIS A 82 -3.68 13.75 30.81
N SER A 83 -4.28 12.57 30.77
CA SER A 83 -5.73 12.38 30.87
C SER A 83 -6.47 13.27 29.86
N VAL A 84 -6.13 13.11 28.57
CA VAL A 84 -6.71 13.90 27.48
C VAL A 84 -8.16 13.47 27.25
N ASP A 85 -9.10 14.42 27.37
CA ASP A 85 -10.54 14.20 27.16
C ASP A 85 -10.91 14.12 25.67
N LEU A 86 -10.11 14.74 24.79
CA LEU A 86 -10.41 14.90 23.37
C LEU A 86 -9.13 14.94 22.51
N VAL A 87 -9.00 14.01 21.57
CA VAL A 87 -7.98 14.04 20.51
C VAL A 87 -8.62 14.55 19.22
N VAL A 88 -8.06 15.61 18.64
CA VAL A 88 -8.56 16.27 17.43
C VAL A 88 -7.54 16.16 16.29
N PRO A 89 -7.75 15.24 15.33
CA PRO A 89 -6.95 15.16 14.12
C PRO A 89 -7.21 16.31 13.14
N THR A 90 -6.19 16.68 12.36
CA THR A 90 -6.26 17.83 11.44
C THR A 90 -5.74 17.57 10.02
N CYS A 91 -4.86 16.60 9.82
CA CYS A 91 -4.46 16.10 8.49
C CYS A 91 -4.85 14.61 8.34
N GLU A 92 -4.21 13.89 7.42
CA GLU A 92 -4.47 12.47 7.17
C GLU A 92 -3.95 11.53 8.27
N GLU A 93 -3.42 12.02 9.40
CA GLU A 93 -3.10 11.16 10.54
C GLU A 93 -4.34 10.43 11.11
N ILE A 94 -5.54 10.98 10.86
CA ILE A 94 -6.83 10.46 11.32
C ILE A 94 -7.07 8.98 10.95
N PHE A 95 -6.70 8.58 9.73
CA PHE A 95 -6.88 7.21 9.23
C PHE A 95 -5.99 6.21 10.01
N TRP A 96 -4.78 6.61 10.37
CA TRP A 96 -3.84 5.79 11.13
C TRP A 96 -4.21 5.70 12.62
N LEU A 97 -4.92 6.70 13.16
CA LEU A 97 -5.42 6.69 14.54
C LEU A 97 -6.68 5.82 14.68
N ALA A 98 -7.64 5.97 13.77
CA ALA A 98 -8.87 5.18 13.71
C ALA A 98 -8.63 3.74 13.25
N GLY A 99 -7.56 3.48 12.48
CA GLY A 99 -7.31 2.23 11.77
C GLY A 99 -6.91 1.00 12.58
N GLY A 100 -7.15 0.98 13.90
CA GLY A 100 -7.18 -0.22 14.76
C GLY A 100 -6.04 -1.24 14.56
N ALA A 101 -4.99 -1.11 15.36
CA ALA A 101 -3.83 -2.02 15.34
C ALA A 101 -4.21 -3.50 15.60
N VAL A 102 -4.43 -4.29 14.53
CA VAL A 102 -4.59 -5.75 14.63
C VAL A 102 -3.20 -6.40 14.78
N ALA A 103 -2.58 -6.16 15.93
CA ALA A 103 -1.49 -6.96 16.43
C ALA A 103 -2.05 -8.26 17.04
N PRO A 104 -1.55 -9.46 16.68
CA PRO A 104 -2.06 -10.72 17.21
C PRO A 104 -1.52 -10.96 18.64
N ASN A 105 -2.05 -10.23 19.64
CA ASN A 105 -1.65 -10.36 21.03
C ASN A 105 -1.95 -11.76 21.61
N HIS A 106 -0.94 -12.64 21.56
CA HIS A 106 -0.94 -13.96 22.18
C HIS A 106 -0.73 -13.87 23.70
N SER A 107 -1.71 -13.30 24.40
CA SER A 107 -1.78 -13.24 25.87
C SER A 107 -3.25 -13.25 26.29
N GLY A 108 -3.64 -14.11 27.22
CA GLY A 108 -5.05 -14.33 27.61
C GLY A 108 -5.74 -13.17 28.34
N ASP A 109 -5.05 -12.05 28.54
CA ASP A 109 -5.61 -10.86 29.18
C ASP A 109 -6.37 -10.00 28.15
N ALA A 110 -7.70 -10.02 28.23
CA ALA A 110 -8.60 -9.33 27.31
C ALA A 110 -8.66 -7.78 27.52
N ARG A 111 -7.50 -7.11 27.49
CA ARG A 111 -7.33 -5.65 27.62
C ARG A 111 -6.14 -5.13 26.80
N GLY A 112 -6.10 -5.39 25.48
CA GLY A 112 -4.98 -5.01 24.61
C GLY A 112 -5.38 -4.26 23.34
N ALA A 113 -4.76 -3.09 23.11
CA ALA A 113 -4.58 -2.37 21.84
C ALA A 113 -5.83 -1.90 21.05
N GLY A 114 -7.02 -2.43 21.30
CA GLY A 114 -8.26 -1.91 20.71
C GLY A 114 -8.58 -0.51 21.26
N GLY A 115 -8.83 -0.44 22.57
CA GLY A 115 -9.48 0.69 23.24
C GLY A 115 -8.59 1.87 23.68
N ASP A 116 -7.29 1.87 23.41
CA ASP A 116 -6.33 2.84 23.99
C ASP A 116 -6.55 4.32 23.59
N LEU A 117 -7.42 4.57 22.61
CA LEU A 117 -7.88 5.90 22.16
C LEU A 117 -9.42 6.01 22.10
N GLU A 118 -10.13 4.95 22.51
CA GLU A 118 -11.58 4.84 22.40
C GLU A 118 -12.27 5.80 23.38
N GLY A 119 -13.35 6.45 22.94
CA GLY A 119 -14.00 7.54 23.68
C GLY A 119 -13.26 8.90 23.65
N ALA A 120 -11.94 8.94 23.40
CA ALA A 120 -11.16 10.18 23.31
C ALA A 120 -10.94 10.68 21.87
N LEU A 121 -10.87 9.78 20.87
CA LEU A 121 -10.60 10.15 19.47
C LEU A 121 -11.84 10.78 18.79
N PHE A 122 -11.73 12.04 18.36
CA PHE A 122 -12.78 12.73 17.62
C PHE A 122 -12.74 12.42 16.12
N ALA A 123 -13.08 11.18 15.77
CA ALA A 123 -13.17 10.67 14.41
C ALA A 123 -14.31 9.65 14.28
N PRO A 124 -14.90 9.47 13.08
CA PRO A 124 -15.71 8.30 12.78
C PRO A 124 -14.79 7.08 12.55
N ASP A 125 -15.38 5.89 12.41
CA ASP A 125 -14.63 4.66 12.17
C ASP A 125 -13.85 4.66 10.83
N LEU A 126 -12.84 3.79 10.71
CA LEU A 126 -12.03 3.70 9.49
C LEU A 126 -12.84 3.38 8.22
N PRO A 127 -13.85 2.48 8.23
CA PRO A 127 -14.73 2.27 7.07
C PRO A 127 -15.42 3.56 6.60
N THR A 128 -15.96 4.36 7.53
CA THR A 128 -16.65 5.63 7.25
C THR A 128 -15.67 6.70 6.77
N LEU A 129 -14.50 6.84 7.42
CA LEU A 129 -13.41 7.69 6.94
C LEU A 129 -13.00 7.33 5.50
N THR A 130 -12.84 6.03 5.21
CA THR A 130 -12.44 5.52 3.90
C THR A 130 -13.51 5.83 2.85
N ARG A 131 -14.79 5.54 3.15
CA ARG A 131 -15.93 5.83 2.25
C ARG A 131 -16.08 7.32 1.94
N LEU A 132 -15.77 8.19 2.90
CA LEU A 132 -15.79 9.64 2.71
C LEU A 132 -14.57 10.18 1.94
N HIS A 133 -13.41 9.51 1.98
CA HIS A 133 -12.19 9.98 1.33
C HIS A 133 -11.93 9.39 -0.07
N ASP A 134 -12.40 8.17 -0.32
CA ASP A 134 -12.44 7.58 -1.65
C ASP A 134 -13.41 8.38 -2.53
N LYS A 135 -12.88 8.99 -3.58
CA LYS A 135 -13.67 9.86 -4.47
C LYS A 135 -14.69 9.11 -5.33
N ALA A 136 -14.54 7.80 -5.53
CA ALA A 136 -15.58 6.97 -6.14
C ALA A 136 -16.66 6.63 -5.12
N ALA A 137 -16.29 6.11 -3.95
CA ALA A 137 -17.25 5.71 -2.93
C ALA A 137 -18.06 6.91 -2.39
N PHE A 138 -17.46 8.09 -2.34
CA PHE A 138 -18.14 9.34 -2.01
C PHE A 138 -19.13 9.78 -3.11
N VAL A 139 -18.77 9.66 -4.40
CA VAL A 139 -19.71 9.95 -5.51
C VAL A 139 -20.91 9.00 -5.48
N SER A 140 -20.69 7.71 -5.22
CA SER A 140 -21.78 6.75 -5.02
C SER A 140 -22.66 7.14 -3.84
N LEU A 141 -22.08 7.42 -2.66
CA LEU A 141 -22.81 7.85 -1.47
C LEU A 141 -23.63 9.13 -1.68
N VAL A 142 -23.08 10.14 -2.37
CA VAL A 142 -23.81 11.36 -2.73
C VAL A 142 -25.01 11.04 -3.62
N THR A 143 -24.86 10.12 -4.57
CA THR A 143 -25.92 9.68 -5.48
C THR A 143 -27.00 8.86 -4.75
N GLU A 144 -26.60 7.94 -3.86
CA GLU A 144 -27.50 7.18 -2.97
C GLU A 144 -28.34 8.12 -2.08
N LEU A 145 -27.75 9.22 -1.62
CA LEU A 145 -28.42 10.26 -0.86
C LEU A 145 -29.26 11.22 -1.73
N GLY A 146 -29.47 10.94 -3.02
CA GLY A 146 -30.25 11.80 -3.91
C GLY A 146 -29.70 13.23 -4.03
N LEU A 147 -28.40 13.40 -3.81
CA LEU A 147 -27.66 14.65 -3.99
C LEU A 147 -26.91 14.57 -5.34
N ARG A 148 -26.63 15.73 -5.95
CA ARG A 148 -25.95 15.75 -7.25
C ARG A 148 -24.45 15.53 -7.09
N ALA A 149 -23.98 14.40 -7.61
CA ALA A 149 -22.58 14.13 -7.92
C ALA A 149 -22.32 14.36 -9.43
N PRO A 150 -21.05 14.49 -9.86
CA PRO A 150 -20.69 14.47 -11.27
C PRO A 150 -20.69 13.03 -11.82
N GLU A 151 -21.08 12.85 -13.09
CA GLU A 151 -20.87 11.59 -13.81
C GLU A 151 -19.40 11.14 -13.70
N THR A 152 -19.17 9.90 -13.24
CA THR A 152 -17.84 9.39 -12.89
C THR A 152 -17.68 7.92 -13.29
N GLU A 153 -16.73 7.65 -14.17
CA GLU A 153 -16.30 6.32 -14.61
C GLU A 153 -15.07 5.87 -13.79
N VAL A 154 -15.14 4.70 -13.15
CA VAL A 154 -14.04 4.14 -12.33
C VAL A 154 -13.20 3.17 -13.16
N ILE A 155 -11.94 3.50 -13.38
CA ILE A 155 -11.00 2.73 -14.19
C ILE A 155 -9.97 2.03 -13.28
N THR A 156 -10.11 0.72 -13.19
CA THR A 156 -9.31 -0.18 -12.34
C THR A 156 -8.15 -0.85 -13.06
N SER A 157 -7.93 -0.59 -14.36
CA SER A 157 -6.77 -1.15 -15.08
C SER A 157 -6.26 -0.25 -16.21
N GLY A 158 -4.95 -0.34 -16.47
CA GLY A 158 -4.33 0.32 -17.63
C GLY A 158 -4.86 -0.19 -18.99
N ILE A 159 -5.47 -1.37 -19.03
CA ILE A 159 -6.14 -1.90 -20.23
C ILE A 159 -7.46 -1.14 -20.47
N ALA A 160 -8.29 -0.98 -19.44
CA ALA A 160 -9.52 -0.20 -19.52
C ALA A 160 -9.20 1.27 -19.87
N TRP A 161 -8.17 1.87 -19.26
CA TRP A 161 -7.68 3.20 -19.63
C TRP A 161 -7.33 3.34 -21.11
N ARG A 162 -6.55 2.39 -21.68
CA ARG A 162 -6.20 2.39 -23.10
C ARG A 162 -7.41 2.19 -24.02
N ARG A 163 -8.34 1.27 -23.69
CA ARG A 163 -9.61 1.12 -24.43
C ARG A 163 -10.42 2.42 -24.43
N ARG A 164 -10.53 3.06 -23.27
CA ARG A 164 -11.28 4.31 -23.07
C ARG A 164 -10.67 5.52 -23.76
N SER A 165 -9.34 5.52 -23.96
CA SER A 165 -8.62 6.49 -24.78
C SER A 165 -8.76 6.20 -26.28
N ALA A 166 -8.69 4.93 -26.70
CA ALA A 166 -8.86 4.55 -28.11
C ALA A 166 -10.28 4.82 -28.65
N GLY A 167 -11.31 4.67 -27.82
CA GLY A 167 -12.69 5.04 -28.14
C GLY A 167 -13.01 6.54 -28.04
N ARG A 168 -12.00 7.42 -28.00
CA ARG A 168 -12.16 8.86 -27.71
C ARG A 168 -11.97 9.69 -29.00
N GLY A 169 -13.07 9.95 -29.70
CA GLY A 169 -13.09 10.79 -30.91
C GLY A 169 -13.06 12.31 -30.63
N SER A 170 -12.97 13.12 -31.69
CA SER A 170 -12.92 14.60 -31.68
C SER A 170 -14.00 15.28 -30.85
N ASP A 171 -15.18 14.67 -30.77
CA ASP A 171 -16.35 15.25 -30.11
C ASP A 171 -16.50 14.81 -28.65
N SER A 172 -15.54 14.02 -28.14
CA SER A 172 -15.49 13.61 -26.73
C SER A 172 -15.44 14.83 -25.80
N PRO A 173 -16.30 14.93 -24.78
CA PRO A 173 -16.35 16.09 -23.89
C PRO A 173 -15.08 16.23 -23.03
N THR A 174 -14.81 17.47 -22.59
CA THR A 174 -13.76 17.76 -21.59
C THR A 174 -14.02 16.95 -20.31
N LEU A 175 -13.04 16.17 -19.86
CA LEU A 175 -13.10 15.38 -18.64
C LEU A 175 -12.02 15.80 -17.63
N ILE A 176 -12.23 15.42 -16.38
CA ILE A 176 -11.26 15.50 -15.29
C ILE A 176 -10.83 14.08 -14.93
N ALA A 177 -9.54 13.79 -15.02
CA ALA A 177 -8.96 12.55 -14.52
C ALA A 177 -8.30 12.78 -13.16
N LYS A 178 -8.60 11.94 -12.16
CA LYS A 178 -7.98 11.98 -10.84
C LYS A 178 -7.90 10.59 -10.20
N PRO A 179 -6.85 10.25 -9.42
CA PRO A 179 -6.85 9.02 -8.63
C PRO A 179 -7.89 9.10 -7.52
N ALA A 180 -8.53 7.98 -7.16
CA ALA A 180 -9.53 7.94 -6.09
C ALA A 180 -8.98 8.50 -4.77
N PHE A 181 -7.80 8.03 -4.35
CA PHE A 181 -7.05 8.58 -3.22
C PHE A 181 -5.97 9.55 -3.71
N SER A 182 -6.15 10.84 -3.41
CA SER A 182 -5.34 11.94 -3.96
C SER A 182 -5.65 13.24 -3.20
N ARG A 183 -4.69 14.18 -3.13
CA ARG A 183 -4.77 15.35 -2.24
C ARG A 183 -4.18 16.62 -2.87
N PHE A 184 -4.65 17.78 -2.40
CA PHE A 184 -4.26 19.13 -2.84
C PHE A 184 -4.34 19.39 -4.37
N GLY A 185 -5.19 18.65 -5.09
CA GLY A 185 -5.28 18.73 -6.56
C GLY A 185 -4.05 18.22 -7.33
N THR A 186 -3.04 17.67 -6.66
CA THR A 186 -1.69 17.44 -7.22
C THR A 186 -1.59 16.42 -8.35
N GLN A 187 -2.62 15.58 -8.54
CA GLN A 187 -2.72 14.57 -9.60
C GLN A 187 -4.03 14.70 -10.40
N VAL A 188 -4.65 15.87 -10.38
CA VAL A 188 -5.85 16.18 -11.16
C VAL A 188 -5.42 16.65 -12.55
N LEU A 189 -5.81 15.89 -13.57
CA LEU A 189 -5.51 16.18 -14.97
C LEU A 189 -6.80 16.60 -15.68
N ARG A 190 -6.74 17.68 -16.45
CA ARG A 190 -7.81 18.06 -17.38
C ARG A 190 -7.48 17.45 -18.74
N ILE A 191 -8.46 16.82 -19.37
CA ILE A 191 -8.42 16.39 -20.78
C ILE A 191 -9.46 17.22 -21.51
N ASP A 192 -9.06 18.05 -22.47
CA ASP A 192 -9.98 18.92 -23.20
C ASP A 192 -10.77 18.19 -24.30
N ARG A 193 -11.70 18.92 -24.95
CA ARG A 193 -12.61 18.34 -25.96
C ARG A 193 -11.79 17.73 -27.10
N GLY A 194 -12.03 16.45 -27.39
CA GLY A 194 -11.34 15.72 -28.44
C GLY A 194 -9.89 15.33 -28.13
N GLU A 195 -9.32 15.73 -26.99
CA GLU A 195 -7.96 15.30 -26.61
C GLU A 195 -7.96 13.81 -26.18
N PRO A 196 -6.91 13.04 -26.52
CA PRO A 196 -6.73 11.68 -26.02
C PRO A 196 -6.46 11.68 -24.51
N LEU A 197 -6.69 10.55 -23.84
CA LEU A 197 -6.27 10.41 -22.44
C LEU A 197 -4.74 10.29 -22.36
N PRO A 198 -4.08 10.95 -21.39
CA PRO A 198 -2.62 10.87 -21.22
C PRO A 198 -2.17 9.45 -20.87
N GLU A 199 -0.92 9.11 -21.16
CA GLU A 199 -0.33 7.83 -20.71
C GLU A 199 -0.14 7.81 -19.19
N LEU A 200 -0.92 6.97 -18.50
CA LEU A 200 -0.80 6.74 -17.07
C LEU A 200 -0.25 5.34 -16.79
N ARG A 201 0.52 5.23 -15.70
CA ARG A 201 1.12 3.98 -15.20
C ARG A 201 0.58 3.65 -13.81
N GLY A 202 0.55 2.37 -13.45
CA GLY A 202 0.16 1.92 -12.12
C GLY A 202 -1.35 1.87 -11.83
N ILE A 203 -2.20 1.94 -12.86
CA ILE A 203 -3.66 1.75 -12.68
C ILE A 203 -3.95 0.26 -12.44
N HIS A 204 -4.43 -0.05 -11.24
CA HIS A 204 -4.79 -1.39 -10.72
C HIS A 204 -6.05 -1.26 -9.83
N PRO A 205 -6.80 -2.33 -9.48
CA PRO A 205 -7.96 -2.21 -8.60
C PRO A 205 -7.67 -1.56 -7.24
N ASP A 206 -6.46 -1.71 -6.70
CA ASP A 206 -5.99 -1.07 -5.47
C ASP A 206 -5.64 0.43 -5.64
N ALA A 207 -5.43 0.88 -6.88
CA ALA A 207 -5.05 2.26 -7.23
C ALA A 207 -5.91 2.77 -8.41
N PRO A 208 -7.24 2.84 -8.25
CA PRO A 208 -8.15 3.17 -9.34
C PRO A 208 -8.10 4.66 -9.70
N TRP A 209 -8.29 4.94 -10.99
CA TRP A 209 -8.41 6.28 -11.54
C TRP A 209 -9.85 6.57 -11.94
N LEU A 210 -10.27 7.82 -11.74
CA LEU A 210 -11.61 8.29 -12.06
C LEU A 210 -11.53 9.15 -13.31
N LEU A 211 -12.41 8.90 -14.28
CA LEU A 211 -12.74 9.84 -15.34
C LEU A 211 -14.09 10.47 -14.99
N GLN A 212 -14.08 11.78 -14.73
CA GLN A 212 -15.20 12.53 -14.20
C GLN A 212 -15.61 13.64 -15.18
N GLU A 213 -16.91 13.93 -15.32
CA GLU A 213 -17.36 15.06 -16.14
C GLU A 213 -16.74 16.39 -15.66
N ARG A 214 -16.50 17.33 -16.58
CA ARG A 214 -16.11 18.68 -16.19
C ARG A 214 -17.35 19.53 -15.87
N VAL A 215 -17.75 19.50 -14.60
CA VAL A 215 -18.70 20.46 -14.04
C VAL A 215 -18.17 21.90 -14.20
N VAL A 216 -19.06 22.85 -14.51
CA VAL A 216 -18.73 24.27 -14.70
C VAL A 216 -19.61 25.15 -13.81
N GLY A 217 -18.99 26.05 -13.05
CA GLY A 217 -19.66 26.94 -12.12
C GLY A 217 -18.68 27.63 -11.18
N GLU A 218 -19.18 28.13 -10.05
CA GLU A 218 -18.38 28.72 -8.97
C GLU A 218 -17.89 27.64 -7.99
N GLU A 219 -16.59 27.60 -7.69
CA GLU A 219 -16.01 26.68 -6.71
C GLU A 219 -16.30 27.16 -5.27
N LEU A 220 -16.86 26.28 -4.44
CA LEU A 220 -17.11 26.50 -3.02
C LEU A 220 -16.54 25.35 -2.20
N CYS A 221 -16.09 25.67 -0.99
CA CYS A 221 -15.65 24.71 0.02
C CYS A 221 -16.50 24.83 1.28
N THR A 222 -16.56 23.77 2.09
CA THR A 222 -17.14 23.83 3.44
C THR A 222 -16.19 23.32 4.53
N THR A 223 -16.46 23.74 5.76
CA THR A 223 -15.96 23.09 6.98
C THR A 223 -17.15 22.84 7.88
N ALA A 224 -17.29 21.60 8.34
CA ALA A 224 -18.36 21.12 9.19
C ALA A 224 -17.79 20.34 10.38
N VAL A 225 -18.45 20.49 11.53
CA VAL A 225 -18.26 19.63 12.70
C VAL A 225 -19.60 18.93 12.97
N SER A 226 -19.54 17.64 13.27
CA SER A 226 -20.70 16.79 13.51
C SER A 226 -20.53 15.95 14.76
N VAL A 227 -21.63 15.68 15.47
CA VAL A 227 -21.69 14.75 16.59
C VAL A 227 -23.03 14.02 16.56
N ALA A 228 -23.01 12.68 16.65
CA ALA A 228 -24.19 11.81 16.58
C ALA A 228 -25.11 12.12 15.37
N GLY A 229 -24.51 12.41 14.21
CA GLY A 229 -25.20 12.76 12.97
C GLY A 229 -25.74 14.19 12.87
N ARG A 230 -25.71 14.98 13.95
CA ARG A 230 -26.13 16.39 13.92
C ARG A 230 -24.95 17.29 13.59
N LEU A 231 -25.13 18.26 12.69
CA LEU A 231 -24.16 19.36 12.53
C LEU A 231 -24.13 20.22 13.81
N THR A 232 -22.93 20.41 14.35
CA THR A 232 -22.66 21.23 15.53
C THR A 232 -21.92 22.51 15.17
N ALA A 233 -21.12 22.53 14.10
CA ALA A 233 -20.63 23.76 13.49
C ALA A 233 -20.62 23.68 11.95
N PHE A 234 -20.77 24.83 11.30
CA PHE A 234 -20.70 24.93 9.84
C PHE A 234 -20.18 26.29 9.35
N VAL A 235 -19.40 26.26 8.27
CA VAL A 235 -19.11 27.42 7.42
C VAL A 235 -18.96 26.97 5.96
N ALA A 236 -19.55 27.74 5.04
CA ALA A 236 -19.27 27.68 3.61
C ALA A 236 -18.38 28.87 3.21
N TYR A 237 -17.42 28.66 2.32
CA TYR A 237 -16.45 29.69 1.93
C TYR A 237 -15.97 29.55 0.48
N ARG A 238 -15.52 30.66 -0.09
CA ARG A 238 -14.85 30.73 -1.40
C ARG A 238 -13.33 30.63 -1.22
N PRO A 239 -12.61 29.81 -2.01
CA PRO A 239 -11.14 29.79 -2.06
C PRO A 239 -10.60 30.97 -2.88
N ALA A 240 -10.67 32.19 -2.32
CA ALA A 240 -10.45 33.45 -3.02
C ALA A 240 -9.02 33.69 -3.58
N TRP A 241 -8.00 32.95 -3.11
CA TRP A 241 -6.70 32.88 -3.77
C TRP A 241 -6.02 31.52 -3.58
N ARG A 242 -5.25 31.05 -4.57
CA ARG A 242 -4.56 29.74 -4.58
C ARG A 242 -3.08 29.84 -4.92
N PHE A 243 -2.28 28.92 -4.38
CA PHE A 243 -0.90 28.71 -4.81
C PHE A 243 -0.87 27.86 -6.10
N GLY A 244 -0.90 28.52 -7.25
CA GLY A 244 -1.07 27.86 -8.55
C GLY A 244 -2.42 27.14 -8.65
N THR A 245 -2.42 25.90 -9.15
CA THR A 245 -3.59 24.99 -9.11
C THR A 245 -3.79 24.30 -7.76
N GLY A 246 -2.88 24.51 -6.79
CA GLY A 246 -2.88 23.84 -5.50
C GLY A 246 -3.79 24.50 -4.45
N ALA A 247 -3.39 24.33 -3.17
CA ALA A 247 -4.17 24.76 -2.02
C ALA A 247 -4.49 26.26 -2.02
N ALA A 248 -5.66 26.60 -1.46
CA ALA A 248 -6.08 27.96 -1.23
C ALA A 248 -5.37 28.59 -0.02
N VAL A 249 -5.06 29.88 -0.13
CA VAL A 249 -4.29 30.70 0.83
C VAL A 249 -5.00 32.00 1.20
N SER A 250 -6.21 32.20 0.69
CA SER A 250 -7.17 33.23 1.11
C SER A 250 -8.58 32.68 0.98
N PHE A 251 -9.47 33.06 1.90
CA PHE A 251 -10.80 32.50 2.09
C PHE A 251 -11.81 33.60 2.38
N GLU A 252 -12.97 33.56 1.74
CA GLU A 252 -14.09 34.50 1.96
C GLU A 252 -15.32 33.72 2.43
N ARG A 253 -15.93 34.13 3.55
CA ARG A 253 -17.08 33.46 4.17
C ARG A 253 -18.37 33.75 3.40
N LEU A 254 -19.23 32.75 3.28
CA LEU A 254 -20.60 32.89 2.77
C LEU A 254 -21.65 32.78 3.88
N ASP A 255 -22.81 33.41 3.67
CA ASP A 255 -23.97 33.20 4.52
C ASP A 255 -24.66 31.88 4.16
N HIS A 256 -24.48 30.88 5.03
CA HIS A 256 -25.08 29.54 4.93
C HIS A 256 -26.62 29.52 4.88
N ARG A 257 -27.29 30.66 5.05
CA ARG A 257 -28.76 30.79 4.93
C ARG A 257 -29.22 31.17 3.53
N THR A 258 -28.31 31.43 2.58
CA THR A 258 -28.67 31.92 1.23
C THR A 258 -27.97 31.16 0.09
N GLY A 259 -28.58 31.22 -1.11
CA GLY A 259 -27.98 30.78 -2.38
C GLY A 259 -27.43 29.34 -2.36
N ALA A 260 -26.25 29.16 -2.95
CA ALA A 260 -25.56 27.86 -2.98
C ALA A 260 -25.04 27.42 -1.60
N ALA A 261 -24.76 28.36 -0.69
CA ALA A 261 -24.28 28.05 0.66
C ALA A 261 -25.37 27.38 1.52
N ALA A 262 -26.65 27.75 1.35
CA ALA A 262 -27.79 27.05 1.94
C ALA A 262 -27.93 25.62 1.42
N LYS A 263 -27.77 25.40 0.10
CA LYS A 263 -27.78 24.06 -0.49
C LYS A 263 -26.61 23.22 0.04
N ALA A 264 -25.44 23.81 0.25
CA ALA A 264 -24.27 23.15 0.83
C ALA A 264 -24.49 22.78 2.31
N PHE A 265 -25.13 23.65 3.10
CA PHE A 265 -25.52 23.35 4.48
C PHE A 265 -26.52 22.19 4.57
N ALA A 266 -27.55 22.19 3.72
CA ALA A 266 -28.53 21.11 3.64
C ALA A 266 -27.89 19.77 3.24
N ALA A 267 -26.99 19.78 2.26
CA ALA A 267 -26.25 18.58 1.83
C ALA A 267 -25.32 18.03 2.93
N ALA A 268 -24.57 18.91 3.62
CA ALA A 268 -23.74 18.51 4.75
C ALA A 268 -24.57 17.97 5.93
N THR A 269 -25.75 18.55 6.17
CA THR A 269 -26.69 18.07 7.20
C THR A 269 -27.21 16.66 6.86
N ARG A 270 -27.64 16.44 5.61
CA ARG A 270 -28.12 15.13 5.14
C ARG A 270 -27.02 14.07 5.22
N LEU A 271 -25.80 14.40 4.79
CA LEU A 271 -24.64 13.51 4.87
C LEU A 271 -24.34 13.11 6.31
N ALA A 272 -24.21 14.08 7.22
CA ALA A 272 -23.94 13.83 8.64
C ALA A 272 -25.02 12.93 9.26
N ALA A 273 -26.30 13.23 9.04
CA ALA A 273 -27.41 12.45 9.57
C ALA A 273 -27.41 11.00 9.04
N SER A 274 -27.21 10.81 7.73
CA SER A 274 -27.23 9.50 7.09
C SER A 274 -26.12 8.53 7.54
N LEU A 275 -24.98 9.06 7.98
CA LEU A 275 -23.84 8.29 8.49
C LEU A 275 -23.76 8.27 10.02
N HIS A 276 -24.75 8.85 10.72
CA HIS A 276 -24.70 9.14 12.15
C HIS A 276 -23.37 9.81 12.60
N LEU A 277 -22.83 10.67 11.73
CA LEU A 277 -21.44 11.09 11.75
C LEU A 277 -21.05 11.82 13.04
N THR A 278 -19.88 11.45 13.58
CA THR A 278 -19.17 12.20 14.62
C THR A 278 -17.76 12.48 14.12
N GLY A 279 -17.32 13.74 14.13
CA GLY A 279 -16.05 14.16 13.56
C GLY A 279 -16.11 15.46 12.78
N GLN A 280 -14.98 15.84 12.18
CA GLN A 280 -14.84 16.96 11.26
C GLN A 280 -14.91 16.49 9.81
N PHE A 281 -15.51 17.28 8.93
CA PHE A 281 -15.40 17.08 7.49
C PHE A 281 -15.53 18.40 6.71
N GLY A 282 -15.09 18.39 5.46
CA GLY A 282 -15.32 19.49 4.51
C GLY A 282 -15.65 18.95 3.13
N LEU A 283 -16.60 19.59 2.45
CA LEU A 283 -17.04 19.23 1.11
C LEU A 283 -16.48 20.24 0.09
N ASP A 284 -15.86 19.74 -0.96
CA ASP A 284 -15.46 20.54 -2.12
C ASP A 284 -16.53 20.36 -3.22
N LEU A 285 -17.08 21.47 -3.71
CA LEU A 285 -18.27 21.47 -4.58
C LEU A 285 -18.27 22.62 -5.58
N ILE A 286 -19.08 22.48 -6.64
CA ILE A 286 -19.32 23.56 -7.60
C ILE A 286 -20.78 23.98 -7.57
N ALA A 287 -21.00 25.29 -7.44
CA ALA A 287 -22.30 25.94 -7.61
C ALA A 287 -22.56 26.22 -9.10
N THR A 288 -23.58 25.56 -9.65
CA THR A 288 -24.05 25.66 -11.03
C THR A 288 -25.40 26.40 -11.09
N PRO A 289 -25.88 26.82 -12.27
CA PRO A 289 -27.24 27.33 -12.44
C PRO A 289 -28.34 26.36 -11.95
N HIS A 290 -28.05 25.05 -11.92
CA HIS A 290 -28.99 24.00 -11.52
C HIS A 290 -28.89 23.64 -10.02
N GLY A 291 -28.08 24.34 -9.24
CA GLY A 291 -27.78 24.01 -7.84
C GLY A 291 -26.33 23.57 -7.63
N ILE A 292 -26.05 22.86 -6.54
CA ILE A 292 -24.70 22.40 -6.22
C ILE A 292 -24.42 21.00 -6.79
N THR A 293 -23.15 20.74 -7.12
CA THR A 293 -22.62 19.41 -7.43
C THR A 293 -21.43 19.13 -6.51
N LEU A 294 -21.49 18.06 -5.70
CA LEU A 294 -20.42 17.68 -4.77
C LEU A 294 -19.33 16.89 -5.49
N LEU A 295 -18.04 17.22 -5.29
CA LEU A 295 -16.92 16.64 -6.04
C LEU A 295 -16.07 15.65 -5.24
N GLU A 296 -15.86 15.93 -3.95
CA GLU A 296 -15.10 15.12 -3.00
C GLU A 296 -15.32 15.59 -1.55
N CYS A 297 -15.01 14.71 -0.59
CA CYS A 297 -15.03 15.03 0.83
C CYS A 297 -13.63 14.86 1.46
N ASN A 298 -13.30 15.79 2.35
CA ASN A 298 -12.14 15.76 3.22
C ASN A 298 -12.64 15.43 4.64
N PRO A 299 -12.63 14.17 5.10
CA PRO A 299 -13.12 13.79 6.44
C PRO A 299 -12.09 14.13 7.54
N ARG A 300 -11.75 15.42 7.65
CA ARG A 300 -10.81 16.03 8.60
C ARG A 300 -11.03 17.55 8.62
N SER A 301 -10.18 18.30 9.32
CA SER A 301 -10.15 19.77 9.23
C SER A 301 -9.94 20.27 7.79
N THR A 302 -10.60 21.38 7.46
CA THR A 302 -10.43 22.16 6.21
C THR A 302 -10.32 23.66 6.53
N SER A 303 -9.96 24.48 5.54
CA SER A 303 -9.52 25.87 5.77
C SER A 303 -10.57 26.83 6.34
N GLY A 304 -11.85 26.49 6.36
CA GLY A 304 -12.90 27.30 6.97
C GLY A 304 -12.74 27.48 8.49
N ILE A 305 -11.92 26.65 9.15
CA ILE A 305 -11.44 26.89 10.53
C ILE A 305 -10.85 28.31 10.68
N HIS A 306 -10.16 28.84 9.66
CA HIS A 306 -9.57 30.19 9.66
C HIS A 306 -10.61 31.33 9.66
N LEU A 307 -11.89 31.03 9.49
CA LEU A 307 -12.98 32.01 9.54
C LEU A 307 -13.64 32.07 10.92
N PHE A 308 -13.34 31.13 11.81
CA PHE A 308 -13.80 31.20 13.20
C PHE A 308 -12.92 32.14 14.04
N THR A 309 -13.54 32.73 15.06
CA THR A 309 -12.92 33.59 16.06
C THR A 309 -13.24 33.10 17.48
N PRO A 310 -12.53 33.55 18.52
CA PRO A 310 -12.85 33.17 19.90
C PRO A 310 -14.31 33.43 20.32
N THR A 311 -14.94 34.48 19.82
CA THR A 311 -16.36 34.80 20.10
C THR A 311 -17.36 33.88 19.41
N ASP A 312 -16.90 32.98 18.53
CA ASP A 312 -17.75 31.99 17.87
C ASP A 312 -17.82 30.67 18.65
N HIS A 313 -17.00 30.50 19.70
CA HIS A 313 -17.00 29.37 20.63
C HIS A 313 -16.97 27.98 19.95
N LEU A 314 -16.24 27.88 18.82
CA LEU A 314 -16.11 26.66 18.01
C LEU A 314 -15.77 25.38 18.81
N PRO A 315 -14.89 25.39 19.84
CA PRO A 315 -14.64 24.23 20.71
C PRO A 315 -15.89 23.47 21.12
N HIS A 316 -16.96 24.17 21.50
CA HIS A 316 -18.23 23.57 21.91
C HIS A 316 -18.87 22.64 20.87
N ALA A 317 -18.56 22.84 19.59
CA ALA A 317 -19.04 21.97 18.51
C ALA A 317 -18.45 20.55 18.57
N PHE A 318 -17.31 20.36 19.23
CA PHE A 318 -16.63 19.07 19.38
C PHE A 318 -17.20 18.21 20.53
N THR A 319 -18.42 18.50 21.00
CA THR A 319 -19.02 17.79 22.14
C THR A 319 -20.44 17.32 21.87
N PRO A 320 -20.83 16.14 22.41
CA PRO A 320 -22.23 15.75 22.43
C PRO A 320 -23.01 16.77 23.29
N PRO A 321 -24.24 17.15 22.88
CA PRO A 321 -25.07 18.02 23.70
C PRO A 321 -25.38 17.32 25.03
N THR A 322 -25.19 18.02 26.14
CA THR A 322 -25.67 17.55 27.45
C THR A 322 -27.17 17.30 27.36
N PRO A 323 -27.68 16.11 27.74
CA PRO A 323 -29.12 15.88 27.77
C PRO A 323 -29.76 16.89 28.73
N ALA A 324 -30.83 17.54 28.29
CA ALA A 324 -31.57 18.47 29.14
C ALA A 324 -32.13 17.72 30.37
N PRO A 325 -32.14 18.34 31.56
CA PRO A 325 -32.81 17.73 32.71
C PRO A 325 -34.29 17.51 32.36
N PRO A 326 -34.90 16.38 32.73
CA PRO A 326 -36.26 16.05 32.34
C PRO A 326 -37.23 17.11 32.90
N THR A 327 -37.95 17.78 32.00
CA THR A 327 -38.98 18.76 32.37
C THR A 327 -40.02 18.08 33.27
N PRO A 328 -40.34 18.64 34.45
CA PRO A 328 -41.34 18.05 35.33
C PRO A 328 -42.70 18.02 34.60
N ALA A 329 -43.28 16.83 34.47
CA ALA A 329 -44.52 16.63 33.74
C ALA A 329 -45.69 17.34 34.44
N VAL A 330 -46.35 18.26 33.73
CA VAL A 330 -47.63 18.82 34.17
C VAL A 330 -48.70 17.74 34.02
N PRO A 331 -49.45 17.39 35.08
CA PRO A 331 -50.48 16.35 35.00
C PRO A 331 -51.66 16.84 34.16
N SER A 332 -51.96 16.13 33.06
CA SER A 332 -53.11 16.41 32.21
C SER A 332 -54.37 15.69 32.69
N THR A 333 -55.45 16.45 32.85
CA THR A 333 -56.78 15.93 33.24
C THR A 333 -57.40 15.12 32.11
N PRO A 334 -58.00 13.93 32.37
CA PRO A 334 -58.64 13.13 31.33
C PRO A 334 -59.99 13.72 30.88
N ALA A 335 -60.31 13.52 29.59
CA ALA A 335 -61.61 13.85 28.97
C ALA A 335 -62.21 12.60 28.29
N PRO A 336 -63.54 12.51 28.12
CA PRO A 336 -64.24 11.24 27.90
C PRO A 336 -64.35 10.78 26.43
N PRO A 337 -64.65 9.49 26.17
CA PRO A 337 -64.80 8.93 24.83
C PRO A 337 -66.21 9.07 24.24
N THR A 338 -66.30 9.20 22.91
CA THR A 338 -67.52 9.02 22.10
C THR A 338 -67.19 8.24 20.81
N SER A 339 -68.21 7.74 20.10
CA SER A 339 -68.12 6.51 19.31
C SER A 339 -68.89 6.49 17.98
N ALA A 340 -68.40 5.67 17.04
CA ALA A 340 -69.11 5.16 15.85
C ALA A 340 -69.48 6.21 14.76
N SER A 341 -69.87 5.87 13.52
CA SER A 341 -70.05 4.55 12.88
C SER A 341 -69.71 4.60 11.37
N ALA A 342 -69.86 3.47 10.65
CA ALA A 342 -69.43 3.28 9.25
C ALA A 342 -70.56 3.35 8.19
N ALA A 343 -70.19 3.39 6.90
CA ALA A 343 -71.06 3.09 5.75
C ALA A 343 -70.28 2.52 4.53
N LEU A 344 -71.00 1.76 3.69
CA LEU A 344 -70.64 0.89 2.53
C LEU A 344 -69.91 1.63 1.36
N ALA A 345 -69.12 1.05 0.42
CA ALA A 345 -69.05 -0.26 -0.28
C ALA A 345 -70.09 -0.47 -1.43
N PRO A 346 -69.91 -1.34 -2.47
CA PRO A 346 -68.75 -2.02 -3.13
C PRO A 346 -68.83 -1.86 -4.71
N PRO A 347 -68.63 -2.83 -5.66
CA PRO A 347 -67.82 -4.07 -5.77
C PRO A 347 -67.00 -4.29 -7.11
N THR A 348 -66.06 -5.26 -7.09
CA THR A 348 -65.57 -6.18 -8.18
C THR A 348 -65.19 -5.64 -9.59
N SER A 349 -63.97 -5.92 -10.08
CA SER A 349 -63.61 -7.17 -10.83
C SER A 349 -62.11 -7.19 -11.24
N ALA A 350 -61.41 -8.28 -11.61
CA ALA A 350 -61.61 -9.74 -11.51
C ALA A 350 -60.27 -10.52 -11.80
N SER A 351 -60.34 -11.74 -12.37
CA SER A 351 -59.26 -12.72 -12.69
C SER A 351 -58.32 -12.31 -13.86
N VAL A 352 -57.13 -12.89 -14.09
CA VAL A 352 -56.82 -14.33 -14.30
C VAL A 352 -55.48 -14.79 -13.67
N ALA A 353 -55.49 -16.01 -13.12
CA ALA A 353 -54.32 -16.89 -12.97
C ALA A 353 -54.73 -18.35 -13.24
N PRO A 354 -53.77 -19.25 -13.54
CA PRO A 354 -53.82 -20.62 -13.03
C PRO A 354 -52.56 -20.96 -12.21
N ALA A 355 -52.66 -22.00 -11.35
CA ALA A 355 -51.63 -22.34 -10.37
C ALA A 355 -51.19 -23.83 -10.43
N PRO A 356 -51.04 -24.60 -9.33
CA PRO A 356 -49.70 -25.07 -8.92
C PRO A 356 -49.61 -26.61 -8.77
N LEU A 357 -48.53 -27.13 -8.16
CA LEU A 357 -48.61 -28.08 -7.03
C LEU A 357 -47.26 -28.26 -6.29
N THR A 358 -47.37 -28.25 -4.95
CA THR A 358 -46.55 -28.82 -3.84
C THR A 358 -45.46 -29.86 -4.14
N SER A 359 -44.41 -30.10 -3.33
CA SER A 359 -44.05 -29.75 -1.92
C SER A 359 -42.49 -29.77 -1.76
N ALA A 360 -41.81 -29.45 -0.65
CA ALA A 360 -42.21 -29.38 0.77
C ALA A 360 -41.41 -28.33 1.57
N SER A 361 -41.81 -28.08 2.82
CA SER A 361 -41.16 -27.15 3.77
C SER A 361 -41.31 -27.66 5.21
N VAL A 362 -40.31 -27.39 6.05
CA VAL A 362 -40.40 -27.51 7.53
C VAL A 362 -39.74 -26.27 8.13
N ALA A 363 -40.46 -25.54 8.98
CA ALA A 363 -40.02 -24.26 9.53
C ALA A 363 -39.53 -24.39 10.99
N PRO A 364 -38.60 -23.52 11.44
CA PRO A 364 -38.20 -23.42 12.85
C PRO A 364 -39.13 -22.47 13.63
N ALA A 365 -39.57 -22.90 14.81
CA ALA A 365 -40.36 -22.11 15.76
C ALA A 365 -40.00 -22.48 17.22
N PRO A 366 -40.28 -21.61 18.23
CA PRO A 366 -39.35 -21.44 19.36
C PRO A 366 -39.84 -21.97 20.73
N LEU A 367 -38.93 -22.02 21.71
CA LEU A 367 -39.23 -22.11 23.15
C LEU A 367 -38.26 -21.27 23.99
N THR A 368 -38.75 -20.73 25.12
CA THR A 368 -38.01 -19.89 26.09
C THR A 368 -38.55 -20.10 27.51
N SER A 369 -37.66 -20.03 28.53
CA SER A 369 -37.95 -19.93 29.99
C SER A 369 -38.73 -21.08 30.68
N ALA A 370 -38.61 -21.37 31.99
CA ALA A 370 -37.54 -21.12 32.99
C ALA A 370 -37.81 -21.92 34.30
N SER A 371 -36.76 -22.09 35.13
CA SER A 371 -36.77 -22.26 36.62
C SER A 371 -37.48 -23.44 37.32
N ALA A 372 -36.75 -24.18 38.18
CA ALA A 372 -37.14 -24.50 39.59
C ALA A 372 -36.01 -25.28 40.35
N ALA A 373 -36.03 -25.21 41.69
CA ALA A 373 -35.15 -25.92 42.67
C ALA A 373 -36.05 -26.50 43.82
N PRO A 374 -35.64 -26.82 45.08
CA PRO A 374 -34.36 -26.75 45.82
C PRO A 374 -33.91 -28.18 46.32
N ALA A 375 -33.39 -28.56 47.52
CA ALA A 375 -33.17 -27.92 48.83
C ALA A 375 -32.17 -28.71 49.76
N SER A 376 -31.91 -28.19 50.97
CA SER A 376 -31.14 -28.77 52.10
C SER A 376 -29.59 -28.86 51.93
N GLY A 377 -28.77 -29.02 52.98
CA GLY A 377 -29.06 -29.23 54.42
C GLY A 377 -27.83 -29.05 55.35
N THR A 378 -28.04 -29.14 56.67
CA THR A 378 -27.08 -28.91 57.80
C THR A 378 -27.49 -29.81 59.02
N PRO A 379 -26.75 -29.94 60.17
CA PRO A 379 -25.67 -29.12 60.76
C PRO A 379 -24.46 -29.91 61.39
N VAL A 380 -23.78 -29.35 62.41
CA VAL A 380 -22.47 -29.74 63.02
C VAL A 380 -22.52 -29.53 64.56
N PRO A 381 -22.12 -30.49 65.44
CA PRO A 381 -20.74 -30.60 66.03
C PRO A 381 -20.38 -32.08 66.42
N PRO A 382 -19.43 -32.44 67.34
CA PRO A 382 -18.33 -31.72 68.04
C PRO A 382 -16.92 -32.40 68.00
N THR A 383 -15.94 -31.73 68.63
CA THR A 383 -14.51 -32.11 68.90
C THR A 383 -14.33 -33.04 70.15
N PRO A 384 -13.15 -33.64 70.50
CA PRO A 384 -11.88 -32.94 70.84
C PRO A 384 -10.48 -33.64 70.70
N ALA A 385 -9.41 -32.80 70.73
CA ALA A 385 -8.00 -33.06 71.13
C ALA A 385 -7.14 -34.05 70.28
N VAL A 386 -5.78 -34.06 70.26
CA VAL A 386 -4.70 -33.79 71.25
C VAL A 386 -3.37 -33.30 70.57
N LEU A 387 -2.62 -32.38 71.21
CA LEU A 387 -1.16 -31.99 71.15
C LEU A 387 -0.34 -32.09 69.81
N SER A 388 0.71 -31.28 69.51
CA SER A 388 1.41 -30.15 70.18
C SER A 388 2.31 -29.33 69.22
N THR A 389 2.75 -28.14 69.66
CA THR A 389 3.71 -27.18 69.06
C THR A 389 5.20 -27.56 69.30
N PRO A 390 6.27 -26.88 68.75
CA PRO A 390 6.41 -25.44 68.42
C PRO A 390 7.20 -25.00 67.14
N ALA A 391 7.37 -23.67 67.00
CA ALA A 391 8.12 -22.89 65.99
C ALA A 391 9.01 -21.83 66.72
N PRO A 392 9.44 -20.63 66.22
CA PRO A 392 9.53 -20.02 64.86
C PRO A 392 11.03 -19.94 64.45
N PRO A 393 11.73 -18.82 64.06
CA PRO A 393 11.40 -17.45 63.54
C PRO A 393 10.75 -17.42 62.13
N SER A 394 10.43 -16.32 61.41
CA SER A 394 10.57 -14.84 61.54
C SER A 394 11.90 -14.17 61.08
N SER A 395 11.95 -12.96 60.47
CA SER A 395 10.92 -12.01 59.99
C SER A 395 11.53 -10.80 59.23
N ALA A 396 10.71 -10.07 58.44
CA ALA A 396 10.88 -8.64 58.05
C ALA A 396 12.05 -8.27 57.08
N SER A 397 12.08 -7.08 56.43
CA SER A 397 11.05 -6.16 55.89
C SER A 397 11.74 -5.06 55.03
N ALA A 398 10.94 -4.17 54.42
CA ALA A 398 11.28 -2.83 53.89
C ALA A 398 12.08 -2.69 52.57
N ALA A 399 11.47 -1.93 51.65
CA ALA A 399 12.13 -1.09 50.62
C ALA A 399 12.33 0.34 51.22
N PRO A 400 12.82 1.40 50.51
CA PRO A 400 13.05 1.55 49.06
C PRO A 400 14.35 2.35 48.71
N ALA A 401 14.29 3.18 47.65
CA ALA A 401 15.16 4.34 47.31
C ALA A 401 16.32 4.17 46.30
N SER A 402 15.97 4.39 45.02
CA SER A 402 16.64 5.26 44.04
C SER A 402 18.09 5.78 44.26
N ALA A 403 18.95 5.58 43.25
CA ALA A 403 19.89 6.60 42.74
C ALA A 403 20.34 6.30 41.29
N THR A 404 20.76 7.32 40.53
CA THR A 404 21.21 7.21 39.12
C THR A 404 22.66 7.66 38.92
N SER A 405 23.52 6.78 38.42
CA SER A 405 24.73 7.07 37.63
C SER A 405 25.30 5.72 37.13
N ALA A 406 25.74 5.46 35.88
CA ALA A 406 26.36 6.23 34.79
C ALA A 406 27.87 5.90 34.64
N SER A 407 28.16 5.19 33.54
CA SER A 407 29.45 5.09 32.81
C SER A 407 30.67 4.38 33.46
N ALA A 408 31.71 4.22 32.62
CA ALA A 408 33.07 3.73 32.88
C ALA A 408 33.29 2.21 33.06
N THR A 409 33.76 1.58 31.97
CA THR A 409 34.67 0.42 31.99
C THR A 409 35.96 0.71 32.77
N PRO A 410 36.60 -0.34 33.30
CA PRO A 410 38.03 -0.53 33.11
C PRO A 410 38.33 -1.81 32.32
N ALA A 411 39.57 -1.95 31.83
CA ALA A 411 40.00 -3.05 30.97
C ALA A 411 41.06 -3.94 31.63
N SER A 412 41.16 -5.17 31.12
CA SER A 412 42.40 -5.96 31.02
C SER A 412 43.27 -6.17 32.27
N ALA A 413 43.14 -7.36 32.87
CA ALA A 413 44.31 -8.12 33.30
C ALA A 413 44.06 -9.62 33.08
N ALA A 414 45.02 -10.31 32.48
CA ALA A 414 45.01 -11.77 32.32
C ALA A 414 46.27 -12.35 32.98
N PRO A 415 46.22 -13.58 33.52
CA PRO A 415 47.39 -14.42 33.67
C PRO A 415 47.42 -15.51 32.58
N ALA A 416 48.61 -15.73 32.02
CA ALA A 416 48.95 -16.99 31.36
C ALA A 416 49.34 -18.04 32.45
N SER A 417 49.68 -19.31 32.21
CA SER A 417 49.88 -20.11 30.99
C SER A 417 50.04 -21.58 31.40
N ALA A 418 49.55 -22.54 30.61
CA ALA A 418 50.08 -23.91 30.58
C ALA A 418 49.67 -24.59 29.26
N THR A 419 50.59 -25.33 28.63
CA THR A 419 50.41 -25.89 27.29
C THR A 419 50.74 -27.38 27.28
N SER A 420 49.91 -28.20 26.63
CA SER A 420 50.29 -29.54 26.17
C SER A 420 49.59 -29.82 24.83
N ALA A 421 50.36 -30.12 23.79
CA ALA A 421 49.86 -30.17 22.42
C ALA A 421 49.55 -31.60 21.93
N SER A 422 48.58 -31.70 21.02
CA SER A 422 48.51 -32.75 19.99
C SER A 422 47.90 -32.14 18.72
N ALA A 423 48.12 -32.75 17.56
CA ALA A 423 48.13 -32.04 16.27
C ALA A 423 47.07 -32.53 15.26
N ALA A 424 47.11 -31.94 14.04
CA ALA A 424 46.28 -32.20 12.86
C ALA A 424 44.90 -31.48 12.84
N PRO A 425 44.29 -31.24 11.65
CA PRO A 425 44.40 -29.89 11.09
C PRO A 425 43.06 -29.16 10.94
N ALA A 426 43.07 -27.84 11.18
CA ALA A 426 41.92 -26.97 10.96
C ALA A 426 41.47 -26.99 9.49
N SER A 427 40.14 -27.00 9.27
CA SER A 427 39.56 -27.02 7.92
C SER A 427 38.45 -25.98 7.75
N ALA A 428 38.70 -24.97 6.91
CA ALA A 428 37.76 -23.94 6.46
C ALA A 428 37.16 -24.31 5.06
N ILE A 429 36.18 -23.60 4.49
CA ILE A 429 36.12 -22.29 3.77
C ILE A 429 34.64 -22.21 3.23
N PRO A 430 34.03 -21.14 2.66
CA PRO A 430 34.27 -19.67 2.64
C PRO A 430 33.23 -18.94 3.55
N VAL A 431 32.96 -17.62 3.58
CA VAL A 431 33.61 -16.34 3.13
C VAL A 431 33.76 -16.03 1.63
N SER A 432 32.71 -15.47 0.99
CA SER A 432 32.81 -14.86 -0.36
C SER A 432 33.41 -13.45 -0.26
N ALA A 433 34.73 -13.34 -0.44
CA ALA A 433 35.48 -12.09 -0.43
C ALA A 433 35.70 -11.52 -1.85
N ALA A 434 35.85 -10.20 -1.95
CA ALA A 434 36.16 -9.50 -3.20
C ALA A 434 37.68 -9.56 -3.54
N PRO A 435 38.08 -9.46 -4.82
CA PRO A 435 39.49 -9.30 -5.18
C PRO A 435 40.07 -7.99 -4.62
N ALA A 436 41.35 -8.01 -4.26
CA ALA A 436 42.01 -6.90 -3.59
C ALA A 436 42.29 -5.70 -4.51
N SER A 437 42.34 -4.52 -3.89
CA SER A 437 42.82 -3.28 -4.49
C SER A 437 44.30 -3.06 -4.18
N ASP A 438 45.12 -2.78 -5.20
CA ASP A 438 46.50 -2.35 -4.98
C ASP A 438 46.62 -0.90 -4.48
N SER A 439 47.76 -0.58 -3.86
CA SER A 439 47.99 0.62 -3.05
C SER A 439 48.91 1.64 -3.75
N THR A 440 48.78 2.94 -3.52
CA THR A 440 49.42 3.77 -2.46
C THR A 440 49.12 5.27 -2.77
N THR A 441 49.46 6.34 -2.02
CA THR A 441 50.39 6.62 -0.90
C THR A 441 49.82 7.61 0.14
N SER A 442 50.39 7.58 1.36
CA SER A 442 50.55 8.65 2.38
C SER A 442 49.70 9.95 2.38
N ALA A 443 49.05 10.25 3.52
CA ALA A 443 49.53 11.23 4.52
C ALA A 443 48.46 11.54 5.60
N THR A 444 48.89 11.86 6.83
CA THR A 444 48.02 12.11 8.00
C THR A 444 48.26 13.54 8.58
N PRO A 445 47.55 14.00 9.63
CA PRO A 445 46.53 15.04 9.49
C PRO A 445 46.92 16.43 10.03
N ALA A 446 46.08 17.42 9.77
CA ALA A 446 46.07 18.69 10.50
C ALA A 446 44.64 19.08 10.93
N SER A 447 44.52 19.75 12.07
CA SER A 447 43.26 20.13 12.73
C SER A 447 42.90 21.59 12.49
N ALA A 448 41.61 21.92 12.31
CA ALA A 448 40.91 23.05 12.98
C ALA A 448 39.50 23.32 12.42
N THR A 449 38.65 23.86 13.28
CA THR A 449 37.44 24.66 12.97
C THR A 449 37.30 25.74 14.08
N PRO A 450 36.50 26.81 13.91
CA PRO A 450 35.82 27.33 12.71
C PRO A 450 36.11 28.83 12.43
N ALA A 451 35.70 29.37 11.27
CA ALA A 451 35.59 30.82 11.06
C ALA A 451 34.51 31.18 9.99
N THR A 452 33.84 32.32 10.18
CA THR A 452 32.86 32.99 9.29
C THR A 452 32.74 34.42 9.84
N PRO A 453 32.91 35.51 9.06
CA PRO A 453 32.02 35.93 7.96
C PRO A 453 32.84 36.18 6.64
N ALA A 454 32.47 36.97 5.62
CA ALA A 454 31.44 38.01 5.47
C ALA A 454 30.94 38.22 4.02
N PHE A 455 30.28 39.37 3.78
CA PHE A 455 29.67 39.80 2.52
C PHE A 455 30.66 40.43 1.53
N ALA A 456 30.39 40.28 0.22
CA ALA A 456 30.27 41.42 -0.71
C ALA A 456 29.60 41.01 -2.04
N THR A 457 28.70 41.86 -2.54
CA THR A 457 28.23 41.95 -3.94
C THR A 457 28.54 43.38 -4.41
N PRO A 458 28.82 43.64 -5.71
CA PRO A 458 27.77 43.63 -6.73
C PRO A 458 28.19 43.12 -8.14
N ALA A 459 27.24 43.20 -9.08
CA ALA A 459 27.36 42.94 -10.53
C ALA A 459 27.77 44.25 -11.28
N PRO A 460 27.73 44.42 -12.64
CA PRO A 460 27.09 43.58 -13.69
C PRO A 460 27.86 43.48 -15.06
N ALA A 461 27.13 43.05 -16.11
CA ALA A 461 27.38 43.27 -17.56
C ALA A 461 28.48 42.40 -18.26
N THR A 462 28.42 42.03 -19.56
CA THR A 462 27.34 42.01 -20.60
C THR A 462 27.73 41.07 -21.77
N THR A 463 26.79 40.86 -22.73
CA THR A 463 27.03 40.58 -24.18
C THR A 463 27.77 39.32 -24.65
N SER A 464 26.98 38.34 -25.11
CA SER A 464 26.98 37.73 -26.46
C SER A 464 28.27 37.42 -27.24
N ALA A 465 28.36 36.17 -27.74
CA ALA A 465 28.78 35.87 -29.11
C ALA A 465 28.16 34.54 -29.59
N SER A 466 27.98 34.39 -30.90
CA SER A 466 27.44 33.19 -31.58
C SER A 466 28.38 32.72 -32.69
N ALA A 467 28.50 31.40 -32.89
CA ALA A 467 29.15 30.82 -34.07
C ALA A 467 28.49 29.49 -34.45
N THR A 468 28.52 29.14 -35.74
CA THR A 468 27.69 28.07 -36.33
C THR A 468 28.52 27.14 -37.21
N SER A 469 28.12 25.86 -37.27
CA SER A 469 28.27 24.90 -38.39
C SER A 469 29.64 24.70 -39.07
N ALA A 470 30.09 23.45 -39.09
CA ALA A 470 30.79 22.86 -40.24
C ALA A 470 30.40 21.38 -40.39
N SER A 471 30.43 20.86 -41.62
CA SER A 471 30.13 19.46 -41.95
C SER A 471 31.09 18.97 -43.04
N ALA A 472 31.67 17.78 -42.87
CA ALA A 472 32.40 17.08 -43.93
C ALA A 472 32.51 15.58 -43.63
N ALA A 473 32.16 14.78 -44.64
CA ALA A 473 32.72 13.44 -44.91
C ALA A 473 33.69 13.60 -46.12
N PRO A 474 34.32 12.57 -46.73
CA PRO A 474 34.19 11.12 -46.51
C PRO A 474 35.55 10.37 -46.53
N ALA A 475 35.51 9.05 -46.81
CA ALA A 475 36.44 8.24 -47.63
C ALA A 475 36.79 6.87 -47.01
N SER A 476 37.23 5.94 -47.86
CA SER A 476 37.35 4.49 -47.60
C SER A 476 38.70 3.93 -48.07
N ALA A 477 39.13 2.80 -47.49
CA ALA A 477 40.26 2.00 -47.98
C ALA A 477 40.15 0.51 -47.60
N THR A 478 40.66 -0.37 -48.45
CA THR A 478 40.69 -1.84 -48.29
C THR A 478 42.02 -2.40 -48.81
N PRO A 479 42.59 -3.43 -48.16
CA PRO A 479 43.05 -4.64 -48.88
C PRO A 479 42.55 -5.93 -48.18
N ALA A 480 42.16 -7.04 -48.83
CA ALA A 480 42.88 -7.90 -49.79
C ALA A 480 44.07 -8.66 -49.13
N THR A 481 44.27 -10.00 -49.14
CA THR A 481 43.51 -11.24 -49.47
C THR A 481 44.57 -12.36 -49.52
N THR A 482 44.32 -13.56 -48.98
CA THR A 482 45.08 -14.78 -49.35
C THR A 482 44.23 -16.06 -49.19
N THR A 483 44.60 -17.11 -49.92
CA THR A 483 43.91 -18.41 -50.11
C THR A 483 44.33 -19.47 -49.06
N SER A 484 43.73 -20.68 -48.92
CA SER A 484 43.13 -21.58 -49.93
C SER A 484 42.12 -22.62 -49.40
N ALA A 485 41.29 -23.14 -50.33
CA ALA A 485 40.73 -24.50 -50.53
C ALA A 485 41.05 -25.66 -49.53
N THR A 486 40.21 -26.70 -49.36
CA THR A 486 38.98 -27.17 -50.07
C THR A 486 37.99 -27.75 -49.03
N THR A 487 36.89 -28.50 -49.26
CA THR A 487 36.36 -29.31 -50.39
C THR A 487 34.82 -29.17 -50.49
N ALA A 488 34.12 -30.06 -51.20
CA ALA A 488 32.66 -30.00 -51.47
C ALA A 488 31.93 -31.32 -51.19
N ALA A 489 30.61 -31.27 -50.99
CA ALA A 489 29.62 -32.12 -51.66
C ALA A 489 28.17 -31.72 -51.30
N ASP A 490 27.34 -31.55 -52.33
CA ASP A 490 25.87 -31.44 -52.32
C ASP A 490 25.42 -32.03 -53.68
N PRO A 491 24.28 -32.75 -53.82
CA PRO A 491 23.04 -32.04 -54.20
C PRO A 491 21.68 -32.73 -53.89
N ALA A 492 20.60 -32.03 -54.30
CA ALA A 492 19.39 -32.54 -54.96
C ALA A 492 18.04 -32.58 -54.20
N VAL A 493 17.34 -31.44 -54.27
CA VAL A 493 15.95 -31.26 -54.78
C VAL A 493 15.11 -32.52 -55.07
N ILE A 494 13.87 -32.58 -54.56
CA ILE A 494 12.69 -33.12 -55.26
C ILE A 494 11.35 -32.56 -54.69
N SER A 495 10.30 -32.65 -55.50
CA SER A 495 8.96 -32.01 -55.42
C SER A 495 8.02 -32.47 -54.28
N GLY A 496 6.93 -31.70 -54.06
CA GLY A 496 5.62 -32.23 -53.59
C GLY A 496 4.78 -32.78 -54.77
N PRO A 497 3.42 -32.85 -54.72
CA PRO A 497 2.47 -32.39 -53.69
C PRO A 497 1.35 -33.45 -53.39
N ALA A 498 0.15 -32.98 -52.98
CA ALA A 498 -1.15 -33.71 -52.81
C ALA A 498 -1.23 -34.73 -51.65
N ALA A 499 -2.32 -34.92 -50.88
CA ALA A 499 -3.78 -34.62 -50.94
C ALA A 499 -4.69 -35.78 -51.44
N ILE A 500 -5.62 -36.20 -50.57
CA ILE A 500 -6.83 -37.03 -50.77
C ILE A 500 -7.72 -36.78 -49.51
N VAL A 501 -9.03 -36.45 -49.51
CA VAL A 501 -10.25 -36.91 -50.24
C VAL A 501 -10.94 -38.08 -49.52
N ALA A 502 -12.28 -38.15 -49.32
CA ALA A 502 -13.38 -37.16 -49.27
C ALA A 502 -14.68 -37.84 -48.71
N GLU A 503 -15.85 -37.29 -49.07
CA GLU A 503 -17.20 -37.90 -49.13
C GLU A 503 -18.12 -37.99 -47.89
N HIS A 504 -19.47 -37.89 -48.01
CA HIS A 504 -20.30 -36.98 -48.83
C HIS A 504 -21.82 -37.04 -48.50
N GLY A 505 -22.57 -36.00 -48.92
CA GLY A 505 -24.05 -36.02 -49.08
C GLY A 505 -24.82 -34.92 -48.31
N HIS A 506 -25.98 -34.43 -48.77
CA HIS A 506 -26.70 -34.65 -50.05
C HIS A 506 -27.82 -33.58 -50.22
N SER A 507 -28.26 -33.24 -51.45
CA SER A 507 -29.34 -32.24 -51.80
C SER A 507 -29.10 -30.77 -51.35
N GLY A 508 -29.81 -29.72 -51.77
CA GLY A 508 -30.85 -29.52 -52.81
C GLY A 508 -31.94 -28.52 -52.34
N ASP A 509 -32.53 -27.61 -53.15
CA ASP A 509 -32.21 -27.23 -54.54
C ASP A 509 -32.84 -25.88 -55.00
N SER A 510 -32.56 -25.51 -56.25
CA SER A 510 -33.13 -24.54 -57.25
C SER A 510 -34.58 -24.01 -57.11
N THR A 511 -35.05 -22.88 -57.71
CA THR A 511 -34.50 -21.75 -58.54
C THR A 511 -35.59 -20.67 -58.80
N ALA A 512 -35.26 -19.38 -59.04
CA ALA A 512 -35.90 -18.48 -60.05
C ALA A 512 -35.33 -17.02 -60.18
N VAL A 513 -34.62 -16.72 -61.30
CA VAL A 513 -34.73 -15.62 -62.33
C VAL A 513 -35.43 -14.24 -62.01
N VAL A 514 -35.13 -13.05 -62.61
CA VAL A 514 -34.68 -12.63 -63.98
C VAL A 514 -33.81 -11.32 -64.08
N ALA A 515 -32.69 -11.41 -64.82
CA ALA A 515 -31.93 -10.48 -65.73
C ALA A 515 -31.77 -8.92 -65.62
N ASP A 516 -30.49 -8.50 -65.66
CA ASP A 516 -29.74 -7.54 -66.53
C ASP A 516 -30.29 -6.23 -67.17
N ARG A 517 -29.39 -5.21 -67.23
CA ARG A 517 -29.01 -4.42 -68.44
C ARG A 517 -27.67 -3.64 -68.28
N TYR A 518 -26.98 -3.37 -69.40
CA TYR A 518 -25.65 -2.72 -69.59
C TYR A 518 -25.78 -1.65 -70.74
N PRO A 519 -24.77 -0.85 -71.20
CA PRO A 519 -23.73 -0.01 -70.53
C PRO A 519 -23.69 1.47 -71.12
N PRO A 520 -22.56 2.13 -71.55
CA PRO A 520 -21.57 2.93 -70.77
C PRO A 520 -21.20 4.38 -71.28
N SER A 521 -20.28 5.05 -70.55
CA SER A 521 -19.16 5.92 -71.02
C SER A 521 -19.30 7.44 -71.37
N GLY A 522 -18.28 8.25 -70.99
CA GLY A 522 -17.66 9.27 -71.89
C GLY A 522 -17.45 10.76 -71.48
N SER A 523 -16.36 11.10 -70.74
CA SER A 523 -15.55 12.40 -70.76
C SER A 523 -16.26 13.80 -70.58
N ALA A 524 -15.63 14.99 -70.41
CA ALA A 524 -14.22 15.44 -70.28
C ALA A 524 -14.02 16.76 -69.45
N SER A 525 -12.90 16.84 -68.71
CA SER A 525 -11.95 17.93 -68.36
C SER A 525 -12.22 19.48 -68.35
N VAL A 526 -11.94 20.11 -67.17
CA VAL A 526 -10.87 21.15 -66.88
C VAL A 526 -11.07 22.68 -67.10
N MET A 527 -10.40 23.47 -66.21
CA MET A 527 -10.17 24.95 -66.11
C MET A 527 -11.29 25.82 -65.50
N GLY A 528 -11.00 26.86 -64.70
CA GLY A 528 -9.71 27.40 -64.21
C GLY A 528 -9.86 28.55 -63.18
N ALA A 529 -8.73 29.14 -62.75
CA ALA A 529 -8.64 30.34 -61.85
C ALA A 529 -7.68 31.39 -62.49
N PRO A 530 -7.62 32.70 -62.10
CA PRO A 530 -7.08 33.14 -60.79
C PRO A 530 -7.59 34.51 -60.21
N HIS A 531 -6.93 34.93 -59.11
CA HIS A 531 -6.83 36.21 -58.36
C HIS A 531 -6.70 37.56 -59.15
N PRO A 532 -6.60 38.78 -58.52
CA PRO A 532 -6.71 39.21 -57.08
C PRO A 532 -7.47 40.56 -56.78
N SER A 533 -7.47 40.97 -55.49
CA SER A 533 -7.07 42.32 -54.97
C SER A 533 -8.09 43.24 -54.24
N ALA A 534 -7.56 43.99 -53.25
CA ALA A 534 -8.02 45.28 -52.66
C ALA A 534 -9.38 45.37 -51.92
N SER A 535 -9.64 46.27 -50.95
CA SER A 535 -8.79 47.03 -49.99
C SER A 535 -9.67 47.86 -49.02
N SER A 536 -9.18 48.14 -47.78
CA SER A 536 -9.57 49.29 -46.91
C SER A 536 -11.05 49.44 -46.47
N ALA A 537 -11.43 50.26 -45.48
CA ALA A 537 -10.82 50.68 -44.22
C ALA A 537 -11.94 51.32 -43.34
N GLY A 538 -11.72 51.45 -42.03
CA GLY A 538 -12.65 52.17 -41.14
C GLY A 538 -12.31 51.98 -39.67
N ALA A 539 -12.01 53.06 -38.95
CA ALA A 539 -11.60 53.05 -37.55
C ALA A 539 -12.10 54.29 -36.81
N VAL A 540 -12.04 54.27 -35.46
CA VAL A 540 -12.39 55.36 -34.52
C VAL A 540 -13.90 55.78 -34.59
N ALA A 541 -14.56 56.45 -33.62
CA ALA A 541 -14.11 57.05 -32.36
C ALA A 541 -15.23 57.20 -31.28
N VAL A 542 -14.81 57.23 -30.00
CA VAL A 542 -15.19 58.22 -28.94
C VAL A 542 -16.64 58.30 -28.35
N ALA A 543 -16.74 57.83 -27.09
CA ALA A 543 -17.25 58.46 -25.84
C ALA A 543 -18.65 59.14 -25.67
N GLY A 544 -19.15 59.08 -24.42
CA GLY A 544 -20.30 59.85 -23.86
C GLY A 544 -21.21 58.96 -22.97
N ARG A 545 -21.05 58.88 -21.64
CA ARG A 545 -21.45 59.78 -20.53
C ARG A 545 -22.96 59.86 -20.22
N SER A 546 -23.31 59.58 -18.94
CA SER A 546 -24.59 59.88 -18.21
C SER A 546 -25.89 59.25 -18.75
N GLY A 547 -26.92 58.98 -17.93
CA GLY A 547 -27.03 59.07 -16.46
C GLY A 547 -28.48 58.91 -15.95
N ASN A 548 -28.65 58.68 -14.64
CA ASN A 548 -29.86 58.82 -13.80
C ASN A 548 -31.20 58.08 -14.15
N SER A 549 -31.56 57.16 -13.23
CA SER A 549 -32.75 57.24 -12.35
C SER A 549 -34.20 57.13 -12.87
N ALA A 550 -34.93 56.17 -12.26
CA ALA A 550 -36.38 56.13 -11.99
C ALA A 550 -37.37 55.94 -13.18
N ALA A 551 -38.59 55.41 -13.01
CA ALA A 551 -39.16 54.47 -12.02
C ALA A 551 -40.61 54.03 -12.44
N VAL A 552 -41.21 53.09 -11.69
CA VAL A 552 -42.66 52.80 -11.55
C VAL A 552 -43.38 51.89 -12.58
N ALA A 553 -44.10 50.90 -12.01
CA ALA A 553 -45.28 50.14 -12.46
C ALA A 553 -45.28 49.27 -13.75
N ALA A 554 -45.49 47.96 -13.53
CA ALA A 554 -46.45 47.14 -14.30
C ALA A 554 -46.89 45.89 -13.50
N GLU A 555 -48.21 45.65 -13.43
CA GLU A 555 -48.91 44.43 -13.00
C GLU A 555 -50.26 44.39 -13.79
N PRO A 556 -51.02 43.27 -13.89
CA PRO A 556 -50.84 41.97 -13.22
C PRO A 556 -51.00 40.70 -14.10
N HIS A 557 -50.46 39.56 -13.61
CA HIS A 557 -50.97 38.17 -13.77
C HIS A 557 -51.09 37.52 -15.18
N PRO A 558 -51.31 36.17 -15.32
CA PRO A 558 -51.75 35.15 -14.34
C PRO A 558 -50.71 34.05 -13.99
N SER A 559 -51.18 33.00 -13.31
CA SER A 559 -50.43 32.10 -12.42
C SER A 559 -50.03 30.74 -13.01
N ALA A 560 -48.93 30.18 -12.47
CA ALA A 560 -48.51 28.78 -12.54
C ALA A 560 -47.95 28.36 -11.16
N PRO A 561 -47.87 27.05 -10.82
CA PRO A 561 -48.06 26.60 -9.43
C PRO A 561 -46.85 26.65 -8.49
N ALA A 562 -47.19 26.79 -7.21
CA ALA A 562 -46.46 26.45 -5.98
C ALA A 562 -44.94 26.16 -6.08
N ALA A 563 -44.14 27.08 -5.54
CA ALA A 563 -42.80 26.75 -5.07
C ALA A 563 -42.87 26.21 -3.64
N ASP A 564 -42.23 25.06 -3.37
CA ASP A 564 -42.08 24.52 -2.00
C ASP A 564 -41.26 25.47 -1.14
N THR A 565 -41.95 26.28 -0.33
CA THR A 565 -41.32 27.15 0.65
C THR A 565 -40.81 26.32 1.82
N TRP A 566 -39.51 26.01 1.79
CA TRP A 566 -38.75 25.59 2.98
C TRP A 566 -38.55 26.77 3.94
N GLY A 567 -39.67 27.34 4.40
CA GLY A 567 -39.74 28.14 5.62
C GLY A 567 -39.44 27.24 6.81
N GLY A 568 -38.65 27.74 7.76
CA GLY A 568 -38.03 26.88 8.75
C GLY A 568 -38.98 26.39 9.85
N ASP A 569 -38.79 25.14 10.25
CA ASP A 569 -38.84 24.76 11.66
C ASP A 569 -37.47 24.20 12.08
N THR A 570 -37.28 24.12 13.39
CA THR A 570 -36.07 23.95 14.16
C THR A 570 -35.27 22.68 13.86
N THR A 571 -33.94 22.82 13.90
CA THR A 571 -33.05 21.69 14.23
C THR A 571 -33.32 21.27 15.68
N ALA A 572 -34.07 20.19 15.85
CA ALA A 572 -34.49 19.71 17.16
C ALA A 572 -33.30 19.55 18.14
N GLY A 573 -33.35 20.32 19.24
CA GLY A 573 -32.54 20.07 20.44
C GLY A 573 -31.06 20.48 20.43
N GLY A 574 -30.54 21.29 19.50
CA GLY A 574 -29.11 21.64 19.55
C GLY A 574 -28.64 22.89 18.81
N ARG A 575 -27.70 23.61 19.43
CA ARG A 575 -27.02 24.80 18.90
C ARG A 575 -26.11 24.45 17.70
N LEU A 576 -26.02 25.38 16.75
CA LEU A 576 -25.06 25.40 15.64
C LEU A 576 -24.09 26.57 15.84
N PHE A 577 -22.79 26.32 15.76
CA PHE A 577 -21.74 27.34 15.82
C PHE A 577 -21.30 27.74 14.40
N THR A 578 -21.20 29.05 14.15
CA THR A 578 -20.96 29.59 12.81
C THR A 578 -19.88 30.66 12.85
N ALA A 579 -18.94 30.60 11.90
CA ALA A 579 -17.86 31.56 11.74
C ALA A 579 -18.39 33.01 11.60
N SER A 580 -17.82 33.96 12.34
CA SER A 580 -18.14 35.39 12.21
C SER A 580 -17.22 36.14 11.24
N ARG A 581 -15.92 35.78 11.16
CA ARG A 581 -14.94 36.47 10.33
C ARG A 581 -15.33 36.43 8.85
N GLU A 582 -15.29 37.56 8.17
CA GLU A 582 -15.74 37.66 6.77
C GLU A 582 -14.70 37.11 5.78
N ALA A 583 -13.41 37.30 6.05
CA ALA A 583 -12.32 36.76 5.23
C ALA A 583 -11.09 36.43 6.10
N ALA A 584 -10.23 35.55 5.61
CA ALA A 584 -8.94 35.23 6.24
C ALA A 584 -7.90 34.80 5.20
N ARG A 585 -6.61 35.06 5.47
CA ARG A 585 -5.50 34.61 4.62
C ARG A 585 -4.38 33.95 5.42
N LEU A 586 -3.48 33.27 4.72
CA LEU A 586 -2.30 32.62 5.30
C LEU A 586 -1.03 33.38 4.90
N GLY A 587 -0.54 34.29 5.74
CA GLY A 587 0.43 35.35 5.39
C GLY A 587 1.60 34.92 4.51
N LEU A 588 2.49 34.05 5.01
CA LEU A 588 3.68 33.62 4.25
C LEU A 588 3.33 32.78 3.00
N PRO A 589 2.44 31.76 3.05
CA PRO A 589 1.93 31.09 1.86
C PRO A 589 1.31 32.02 0.81
N HIS A 590 0.59 33.06 1.25
CA HIS A 590 -0.06 34.05 0.40
C HIS A 590 0.96 34.94 -0.32
N VAL A 591 2.04 35.35 0.35
CA VAL A 591 3.17 36.06 -0.28
C VAL A 591 3.87 35.17 -1.31
N MET A 592 4.11 33.89 -1.02
CA MET A 592 4.66 32.95 -2.01
C MET A 592 3.72 32.73 -3.20
N ALA A 593 2.40 32.81 -2.98
CA ALA A 593 1.39 32.73 -4.04
C ALA A 593 1.30 33.99 -4.92
N ALA A 594 2.03 35.07 -4.65
CA ALA A 594 2.07 36.24 -5.53
C ALA A 594 2.66 35.91 -6.93
N GLY A 595 3.46 34.85 -7.03
CA GLY A 595 3.98 34.33 -8.31
C GLY A 595 2.93 33.73 -9.26
N SER A 596 1.66 33.63 -8.86
CA SER A 596 0.57 33.21 -9.75
C SER A 596 -0.12 34.37 -10.49
N ILE A 597 0.22 35.63 -10.20
CA ILE A 597 -0.35 36.81 -10.86
C ILE A 597 0.11 36.84 -12.33
N ARG A 598 -0.82 36.69 -13.28
CA ARG A 598 -0.53 36.67 -14.74
C ARG A 598 -1.21 37.80 -15.52
N SER A 599 -2.18 38.49 -14.92
CA SER A 599 -2.95 39.57 -15.55
C SER A 599 -3.27 40.71 -14.57
N ARG A 600 -3.75 41.84 -15.11
CA ARG A 600 -4.28 42.95 -14.30
C ARG A 600 -5.47 42.54 -13.42
N ARG A 601 -6.29 41.56 -13.85
CA ARG A 601 -7.41 41.04 -13.08
C ARG A 601 -6.92 40.27 -11.85
N ASP A 602 -5.88 39.46 -12.04
CA ASP A 602 -5.24 38.70 -10.97
C ASP A 602 -4.58 39.64 -9.96
N ALA A 603 -3.90 40.70 -10.42
CA ALA A 603 -3.31 41.71 -9.55
C ALA A 603 -4.38 42.45 -8.70
N VAL A 604 -5.51 42.86 -9.29
CA VAL A 604 -6.62 43.49 -8.55
C VAL A 604 -7.25 42.53 -7.55
N ALA A 605 -7.41 41.25 -7.90
CA ALA A 605 -7.91 40.23 -6.99
C ALA A 605 -6.94 40.00 -5.81
N PHE A 606 -5.64 39.83 -6.07
CA PHE A 606 -4.61 39.70 -5.04
C PHE A 606 -4.57 40.91 -4.09
N LEU A 607 -4.61 42.14 -4.63
CA LEU A 607 -4.62 43.36 -3.83
C LEU A 607 -5.84 43.45 -2.90
N ARG A 608 -7.02 42.97 -3.31
CA ARG A 608 -8.20 42.87 -2.43
C ARG A 608 -7.94 41.91 -1.26
N GLN A 609 -7.30 40.76 -1.54
CA GLN A 609 -6.99 39.78 -0.49
C GLN A 609 -5.96 40.26 0.53
N LEU A 610 -5.10 41.24 0.21
CA LEU A 610 -4.15 41.80 1.20
C LEU A 610 -4.86 42.46 2.41
N GLY A 611 -6.09 42.94 2.22
CA GLY A 611 -6.94 43.47 3.29
C GLY A 611 -7.50 42.40 4.24
N ALA A 612 -7.46 41.11 3.87
CA ALA A 612 -7.90 40.04 4.76
C ALA A 612 -6.92 39.87 5.94
N PRO A 613 -7.41 39.59 7.16
CA PRO A 613 -6.57 39.31 8.32
C PRO A 613 -5.73 38.04 8.11
N ASP A 614 -4.46 38.09 8.50
CA ASP A 614 -3.60 36.91 8.53
C ASP A 614 -3.98 36.02 9.71
N ALA A 615 -4.40 34.80 9.42
CA ALA A 615 -4.71 33.80 10.43
C ALA A 615 -3.44 33.29 11.13
N LEU A 616 -2.27 33.32 10.49
CA LEU A 616 -1.05 32.75 11.05
C LEU A 616 -0.44 33.62 12.15
N VAL A 617 -0.38 34.94 11.96
CA VAL A 617 0.33 35.87 12.84
C VAL A 617 -0.65 36.70 13.66
N THR A 618 -0.82 36.34 14.94
CA THR A 618 -1.67 37.06 15.89
C THR A 618 -0.84 37.88 16.87
N ARG A 619 -1.23 39.13 17.13
CA ARG A 619 -0.51 40.04 18.06
C ARG A 619 -0.46 39.46 19.47
N GLY A 620 0.75 39.33 20.03
CA GLY A 620 0.99 38.80 21.38
C GLY A 620 1.26 37.29 21.45
N ASP A 621 1.02 36.55 20.36
CA ASP A 621 1.34 35.13 20.25
C ASP A 621 2.83 34.90 19.87
N GLY A 622 3.36 33.71 20.15
CA GLY A 622 4.75 33.32 19.85
C GLY A 622 4.99 32.89 18.39
N VAL A 623 3.93 32.77 17.57
CA VAL A 623 4.00 32.43 16.15
C VAL A 623 4.34 33.66 15.29
N GLY A 624 5.58 34.10 15.39
CA GLY A 624 6.15 35.13 14.50
C GLY A 624 6.84 34.54 13.25
N THR A 625 7.36 35.41 12.39
CA THR A 625 8.10 35.06 11.15
C THR A 625 9.15 33.95 11.34
N PRO A 626 9.96 33.90 12.43
CA PRO A 626 10.93 32.82 12.63
C PRO A 626 10.30 31.44 12.88
N ALA A 627 9.04 31.35 13.31
CA ALA A 627 8.31 30.07 13.38
C ALA A 627 7.90 29.61 11.98
N LEU A 628 7.32 30.53 11.19
CA LEU A 628 6.89 30.29 9.81
C LEU A 628 8.06 29.89 8.89
N LEU A 629 9.19 30.61 8.95
CA LEU A 629 10.39 30.29 8.19
C LEU A 629 10.99 28.92 8.56
N ARG A 630 10.90 28.50 9.83
CA ARG A 630 11.35 27.15 10.24
C ARG A 630 10.43 26.04 9.73
N SER A 631 9.11 26.26 9.75
CA SER A 631 8.15 25.32 9.14
C SER A 631 8.39 25.19 7.62
N LEU A 632 8.56 26.33 6.92
CA LEU A 632 8.88 26.34 5.49
C LEU A 632 10.23 25.66 5.20
N ALA A 633 11.28 25.91 5.99
CA ALA A 633 12.59 25.28 5.80
C ALA A 633 12.55 23.75 5.95
N VAL A 634 11.70 23.21 6.84
CA VAL A 634 11.45 21.76 6.94
C VAL A 634 10.75 21.26 5.67
N GLN A 635 9.69 21.94 5.21
CA GLN A 635 8.95 21.56 4.00
C GLN A 635 9.84 21.60 2.75
N VAL A 636 10.69 22.62 2.60
CA VAL A 636 11.67 22.74 1.50
C VAL A 636 12.71 21.62 1.58
N ARG A 637 13.19 21.28 2.78
CA ARG A 637 14.13 20.17 2.95
C ARG A 637 13.51 18.83 2.56
N THR A 638 12.28 18.54 2.96
CA THR A 638 11.54 17.33 2.58
C THR A 638 11.20 17.32 1.09
N ALA A 639 10.82 18.45 0.50
CA ALA A 639 10.62 18.56 -0.95
C ALA A 639 11.90 18.21 -1.73
N ALA A 640 13.06 18.66 -1.24
CA ALA A 640 14.36 18.41 -1.86
C ALA A 640 14.88 16.97 -1.65
N SER A 641 14.67 16.36 -0.48
CA SER A 641 15.12 14.99 -0.22
C SER A 641 14.24 13.95 -0.92
N GLU A 642 12.92 14.09 -0.84
CA GLU A 642 11.96 13.11 -1.37
C GLU A 642 11.57 13.40 -2.84
N ARG A 643 12.06 14.52 -3.41
CA ARG A 643 11.75 15.03 -4.76
C ARG A 643 10.26 15.22 -5.03
N VAL A 644 9.49 15.60 -4.01
CA VAL A 644 8.05 15.88 -4.11
C VAL A 644 7.76 17.39 -4.15
N PRO A 645 6.62 17.83 -4.73
CA PRO A 645 6.20 19.23 -4.66
C PRO A 645 6.09 19.73 -3.21
N LEU A 646 6.34 21.03 -2.97
CA LEU A 646 6.33 21.63 -1.63
C LEU A 646 5.01 21.40 -0.88
N THR A 647 3.88 21.38 -1.59
CA THR A 647 2.55 21.06 -1.03
C THR A 647 2.48 19.62 -0.51
N ALA A 648 2.98 18.64 -1.27
CA ALA A 648 3.05 17.23 -0.84
C ALA A 648 4.06 17.04 0.30
N ALA A 649 5.20 17.73 0.26
CA ALA A 649 6.21 17.72 1.32
C ALA A 649 5.64 18.13 2.69
N SER A 650 4.63 19.00 2.72
CA SER A 650 3.96 19.42 3.95
C SER A 650 3.27 18.28 4.71
N THR A 651 2.82 17.22 4.03
CA THR A 651 2.10 16.06 4.62
C THR A 651 2.81 14.72 4.46
N HIS A 652 4.00 14.70 3.85
CA HIS A 652 4.63 13.50 3.29
C HIS A 652 4.78 12.31 4.28
N ASP A 653 4.94 12.59 5.57
CA ASP A 653 5.09 11.61 6.65
C ASP A 653 3.86 11.47 7.57
N LEU A 654 2.75 12.13 7.22
CA LEU A 654 1.41 11.94 7.82
C LEU A 654 0.43 11.26 6.86
N GLU A 655 0.69 11.33 5.55
CA GLU A 655 -0.30 11.02 4.53
C GLU A 655 -0.81 9.57 4.50
N TRP A 656 -2.11 9.44 4.28
CA TRP A 656 -2.82 8.22 3.91
C TRP A 656 -3.32 8.41 2.47
N ASN A 657 -3.03 7.46 1.57
CA ASN A 657 -3.34 7.55 0.14
C ASN A 657 -4.20 6.35 -0.29
N GLY A 658 -5.22 6.04 0.51
CA GLY A 658 -6.01 4.80 0.40
C GLY A 658 -5.54 3.74 1.41
N PRO A 659 -6.27 2.63 1.51
CA PRO A 659 -5.85 1.49 2.32
C PRO A 659 -4.43 1.07 1.91
N VAL A 660 -3.55 0.81 2.88
CA VAL A 660 -2.29 0.14 2.56
C VAL A 660 -2.65 -1.26 2.08
N SER A 661 -2.46 -1.50 0.78
CA SER A 661 -2.63 -2.82 0.19
C SER A 661 -1.69 -3.79 0.90
N ARG A 662 -2.22 -4.60 1.83
CA ARG A 662 -1.60 -5.86 2.27
C ARG A 662 -1.49 -6.72 1.01
N GLY A 663 -0.33 -6.65 0.35
CA GLY A 663 -0.26 -6.57 -1.12
C GLY A 663 -1.05 -7.63 -1.88
N ALA A 664 -2.32 -7.32 -2.20
CA ALA A 664 -3.33 -8.19 -2.82
C ALA A 664 -3.15 -9.67 -2.41
N GLU A 665 -3.56 -9.97 -1.17
CA GLU A 665 -3.43 -11.28 -0.52
C GLU A 665 -3.77 -12.43 -1.47
N ARG A 666 -2.83 -13.38 -1.54
CA ARG A 666 -2.75 -14.40 -2.59
C ARG A 666 -4.01 -15.27 -2.57
N ASP A 667 -4.79 -15.22 -3.65
CA ASP A 667 -6.01 -16.01 -3.84
C ASP A 667 -5.82 -17.46 -3.33
N PRO A 668 -6.59 -17.90 -2.32
CA PRO A 668 -6.41 -19.20 -1.67
C PRO A 668 -6.38 -20.41 -2.61
N ARG A 669 -6.93 -20.31 -3.83
CA ARG A 669 -6.92 -21.39 -4.83
C ARG A 669 -5.71 -21.37 -5.78
N TRP A 670 -4.70 -20.54 -5.50
CA TRP A 670 -3.48 -20.43 -6.32
C TRP A 670 -2.78 -21.79 -6.53
N GLY A 671 -2.80 -22.69 -5.53
CA GLY A 671 -2.16 -24.00 -5.63
C GLY A 671 -2.90 -24.95 -6.56
N ALA A 672 -4.23 -24.93 -6.59
CA ALA A 672 -5.03 -25.70 -7.55
C ALA A 672 -4.68 -25.33 -8.99
N ARG A 673 -4.76 -24.02 -9.31
CA ARG A 673 -4.39 -23.52 -10.63
C ARG A 673 -2.95 -23.82 -11.01
N LEU A 674 -2.01 -23.81 -10.04
CA LEU A 674 -0.63 -24.18 -10.31
C LEU A 674 -0.52 -25.66 -10.71
N VAL A 675 -1.23 -26.57 -10.04
CA VAL A 675 -1.23 -28.00 -10.43
C VAL A 675 -1.92 -28.22 -11.78
N GLU A 676 -3.05 -27.56 -12.02
CA GLU A 676 -3.79 -27.59 -13.29
C GLU A 676 -2.93 -27.10 -14.47
N GLU A 677 -2.27 -25.95 -14.31
CA GLU A 677 -1.37 -25.39 -15.33
C GLU A 677 -0.15 -26.28 -15.58
N ILE A 678 0.43 -26.86 -14.53
CA ILE A 678 1.57 -27.78 -14.66
C ILE A 678 1.15 -29.05 -15.39
N ALA A 679 -0.05 -29.59 -15.14
CA ALA A 679 -0.57 -30.71 -15.91
C ALA A 679 -0.78 -30.31 -17.39
N ARG A 680 -1.29 -29.10 -17.66
CA ARG A 680 -1.56 -28.60 -19.01
C ARG A 680 -0.30 -28.34 -19.84
N GLU A 681 0.83 -27.95 -19.23
CA GLU A 681 2.12 -27.83 -19.92
C GLU A 681 2.88 -29.17 -20.05
N GLY A 682 2.30 -30.31 -19.66
CA GLY A 682 2.93 -31.64 -19.80
C GLY A 682 3.74 -32.12 -18.59
N GLY A 683 3.55 -31.49 -17.42
CA GLY A 683 4.13 -31.90 -16.15
C GLY A 683 5.49 -31.28 -15.82
N LEU A 684 6.09 -31.75 -14.71
CA LEU A 684 7.27 -31.12 -14.09
C LEU A 684 8.46 -30.88 -15.03
N ALA A 685 8.77 -31.84 -15.89
CA ALA A 685 9.94 -31.76 -16.76
C ALA A 685 9.84 -30.65 -17.81
N ALA A 686 8.62 -30.24 -18.20
CA ALA A 686 8.39 -29.13 -19.12
C ALA A 686 8.63 -27.76 -18.47
N LEU A 687 8.46 -27.64 -17.15
CA LEU A 687 8.76 -26.44 -16.37
C LEU A 687 10.25 -26.27 -16.12
N ALA A 688 10.95 -27.38 -15.90
CA ALA A 688 12.39 -27.46 -15.77
C ALA A 688 12.84 -28.93 -15.91
N PRO A 689 13.79 -29.26 -16.80
CA PRO A 689 14.14 -30.65 -17.10
C PRO A 689 14.76 -31.43 -15.94
N ASN A 690 15.27 -30.75 -14.90
CA ASN A 690 15.79 -31.36 -13.67
C ASN A 690 14.75 -31.46 -12.53
N LEU A 691 13.44 -31.40 -12.84
CA LEU A 691 12.35 -31.71 -11.92
C LEU A 691 11.66 -33.03 -12.31
N ALA A 692 11.42 -33.89 -11.32
CA ALA A 692 10.70 -35.16 -11.51
C ALA A 692 9.85 -35.49 -10.28
N GLY A 693 8.65 -36.03 -10.51
CA GLY A 693 7.63 -36.25 -9.50
C GLY A 693 6.22 -35.97 -9.99
N GLU A 694 5.27 -36.12 -9.09
CA GLU A 694 3.86 -35.83 -9.26
C GLU A 694 3.51 -34.58 -8.44
N LEU A 695 2.50 -33.82 -8.89
CA LEU A 695 1.89 -32.76 -8.09
C LEU A 695 0.45 -33.10 -7.74
N SER A 696 0.07 -32.76 -6.52
CA SER A 696 -1.30 -32.75 -6.02
C SER A 696 -1.51 -31.50 -5.16
N THR A 697 -2.72 -31.31 -4.62
CA THR A 697 -3.03 -30.23 -3.68
C THR A 697 -3.57 -30.77 -2.37
N VAL A 698 -3.43 -29.98 -1.31
CA VAL A 698 -4.09 -30.19 -0.03
C VAL A 698 -4.54 -28.86 0.55
N GLU A 699 -5.66 -28.85 1.25
CA GLU A 699 -6.07 -27.70 2.07
C GLU A 699 -5.19 -27.60 3.31
N VAL A 700 -4.74 -26.38 3.62
CA VAL A 700 -4.00 -26.01 4.82
C VAL A 700 -4.46 -24.63 5.28
N SER A 701 -5.11 -24.58 6.44
CA SER A 701 -5.46 -23.35 7.16
C SER A 701 -6.30 -22.37 6.33
N GLY A 702 -7.10 -22.91 5.40
CA GLY A 702 -7.97 -22.16 4.47
C GLY A 702 -7.41 -21.93 3.06
N GLU A 703 -6.18 -22.38 2.77
CA GLU A 703 -5.56 -22.26 1.44
C GLU A 703 -5.30 -23.63 0.78
N THR A 704 -5.57 -23.71 -0.52
CA THR A 704 -5.22 -24.86 -1.36
C THR A 704 -3.74 -24.77 -1.75
N VAL A 705 -2.87 -25.53 -1.07
CA VAL A 705 -1.42 -25.51 -1.30
C VAL A 705 -0.94 -26.72 -2.12
N PRO A 706 0.09 -26.55 -2.99
CA PRO A 706 0.63 -27.64 -3.79
C PRO A 706 1.50 -28.58 -2.95
N VAL A 707 1.49 -29.85 -3.33
CA VAL A 707 2.28 -30.93 -2.75
C VAL A 707 3.04 -31.63 -3.86
N THR A 708 4.35 -31.80 -3.68
CA THR A 708 5.19 -32.57 -4.61
C THR A 708 5.48 -33.94 -4.05
N ALA A 709 5.14 -35.00 -4.79
CA ALA A 709 5.45 -36.39 -4.46
C ALA A 709 6.53 -36.97 -5.41
N PRO A 710 7.40 -37.87 -4.95
CA PRO A 710 8.38 -38.54 -5.80
C PRO A 710 7.68 -39.60 -6.67
N PRO A 711 8.12 -39.82 -7.92
CA PRO A 711 7.36 -40.62 -8.88
C PRO A 711 7.23 -42.10 -8.44
N PRO A 712 6.25 -42.85 -8.96
CA PRO A 712 6.02 -44.25 -8.63
C PRO A 712 7.26 -45.12 -8.84
N ALA A 713 7.47 -46.11 -7.97
CA ALA A 713 8.66 -46.96 -8.03
C ALA A 713 8.78 -47.77 -9.34
N SER A 714 7.64 -48.06 -9.98
CA SER A 714 7.54 -48.73 -11.29
C SER A 714 8.00 -47.86 -12.47
N GLN A 715 7.84 -46.53 -12.40
CA GLN A 715 8.19 -45.62 -13.49
C GLN A 715 9.70 -45.28 -13.57
N ARG A 716 10.54 -45.94 -12.77
CA ARG A 716 12.00 -45.74 -12.76
C ARG A 716 12.77 -46.48 -13.86
N GLY A 717 12.12 -47.37 -14.61
CA GLY A 717 12.80 -48.28 -15.57
C GLY A 717 13.71 -47.59 -16.59
N ASP A 718 13.16 -46.61 -17.32
CA ASP A 718 13.82 -46.03 -18.51
C ASP A 718 14.40 -44.61 -18.32
N ARG A 719 14.44 -44.09 -17.09
CA ARG A 719 15.06 -42.78 -16.78
C ARG A 719 16.24 -42.89 -15.82
N ALA A 720 17.21 -43.71 -16.22
CA ALA A 720 18.58 -43.63 -15.74
C ALA A 720 19.34 -42.49 -16.44
N THR A 721 18.83 -41.25 -16.32
CA THR A 721 19.60 -40.05 -16.65
C THR A 721 20.54 -39.76 -15.48
N ASP A 722 21.86 -39.76 -15.71
CA ASP A 722 22.88 -39.48 -14.66
C ASP A 722 22.82 -38.04 -14.11
N GLU A 723 21.98 -37.17 -14.67
CA GLU A 723 21.81 -35.79 -14.22
C GLU A 723 21.08 -35.67 -12.86
N PRO A 724 21.57 -34.83 -11.93
CA PRO A 724 20.97 -34.65 -10.62
C PRO A 724 19.67 -33.83 -10.65
N LEU A 725 18.62 -34.35 -9.99
CA LEU A 725 17.38 -33.62 -9.74
C LEU A 725 17.60 -32.40 -8.85
N SER A 726 16.83 -31.34 -9.08
CA SER A 726 16.97 -30.09 -8.34
C SER A 726 16.60 -30.20 -6.85
N TYR A 727 17.32 -29.46 -6.00
CA TYR A 727 17.15 -29.42 -4.55
C TYR A 727 15.73 -29.05 -4.07
N VAL A 728 14.92 -28.39 -4.91
CA VAL A 728 13.54 -28.01 -4.56
C VAL A 728 12.60 -29.21 -4.45
N VAL A 729 12.96 -30.36 -5.06
CA VAL A 729 12.24 -31.65 -4.97
C VAL A 729 13.11 -32.78 -4.42
N ALA A 730 14.44 -32.66 -4.44
CA ALA A 730 15.39 -33.69 -4.00
C ALA A 730 16.20 -33.25 -2.75
N PRO A 731 15.78 -33.62 -1.52
CA PRO A 731 16.53 -33.32 -0.30
C PRO A 731 17.95 -33.89 -0.27
N ARG A 732 18.26 -34.97 -1.01
CA ARG A 732 19.64 -35.45 -1.18
C ARG A 732 20.49 -34.43 -1.92
N THR A 733 19.97 -33.84 -2.99
CA THR A 733 20.64 -32.75 -3.71
C THR A 733 20.82 -31.53 -2.81
N HIS A 734 19.83 -31.22 -1.98
CA HIS A 734 19.94 -30.10 -1.04
C HIS A 734 21.06 -30.29 0.00
N PHE A 735 21.09 -31.42 0.71
CA PHE A 735 22.00 -31.62 1.85
C PHE A 735 23.35 -32.26 1.50
N ILE A 736 23.45 -32.97 0.37
CA ILE A 736 24.67 -33.68 -0.07
C ILE A 736 25.18 -33.14 -1.41
N GLY A 737 24.29 -32.73 -2.32
CA GLY A 737 24.64 -32.19 -3.63
C GLY A 737 25.39 -30.86 -3.52
N TYR A 738 24.77 -29.83 -2.94
CA TYR A 738 25.41 -28.53 -2.72
C TYR A 738 26.70 -28.63 -1.91
N ALA A 739 26.68 -29.40 -0.82
CA ALA A 739 27.86 -29.63 0.00
C ALA A 739 29.05 -30.23 -0.79
N ARG A 740 28.80 -31.02 -1.85
CA ARG A 740 29.84 -31.52 -2.76
C ARG A 740 30.32 -30.48 -3.78
N GLU A 741 29.43 -29.62 -4.24
CA GLU A 741 29.75 -28.55 -5.21
C GLU A 741 30.60 -27.46 -4.52
N GLU A 742 30.21 -27.05 -3.31
CA GLU A 742 30.92 -26.09 -2.45
C GLU A 742 32.34 -26.55 -2.04
N LEU A 743 32.67 -27.84 -2.15
CA LEU A 743 34.06 -28.34 -1.99
C LEU A 743 35.06 -27.64 -2.93
N HIS A 744 34.61 -27.19 -4.09
CA HIS A 744 35.47 -26.54 -5.08
C HIS A 744 35.86 -25.12 -4.67
N GLU A 745 35.08 -24.46 -3.80
CA GLU A 745 35.40 -23.15 -3.21
C GLU A 745 36.48 -23.24 -2.11
N LEU A 746 36.82 -24.44 -1.62
CA LEU A 746 37.82 -24.63 -0.56
C LEU A 746 39.25 -24.57 -1.12
N ASP A 747 39.96 -23.45 -0.95
CA ASP A 747 41.34 -23.21 -1.44
C ASP A 747 42.32 -24.38 -1.19
N SER A 748 42.31 -24.96 0.01
CA SER A 748 43.28 -25.99 0.37
C SER A 748 42.86 -27.39 -0.08
N ARG A 749 43.77 -28.07 -0.78
CA ARG A 749 43.58 -29.43 -1.30
C ARG A 749 43.38 -30.47 -0.19
N ALA A 750 44.04 -30.30 0.96
CA ALA A 750 43.87 -31.20 2.11
C ALA A 750 42.48 -31.06 2.75
N LEU A 751 42.01 -29.81 2.90
CA LEU A 751 40.66 -29.48 3.38
C LEU A 751 39.60 -30.11 2.49
N ARG A 752 39.73 -29.89 1.16
CA ARG A 752 38.86 -30.44 0.14
C ARG A 752 38.80 -31.97 0.16
N ALA A 753 39.94 -32.64 0.34
CA ALA A 753 39.99 -34.09 0.47
C ALA A 753 39.31 -34.61 1.74
N ILE A 754 39.59 -34.00 2.91
CA ILE A 754 38.99 -34.39 4.20
C ILE A 754 37.47 -34.18 4.16
N ALA A 755 37.01 -32.99 3.75
CA ALA A 755 35.60 -32.67 3.64
C ALA A 755 34.89 -33.57 2.60
N GLY A 756 35.53 -33.87 1.46
CA GLY A 756 35.02 -34.81 0.45
C GLY A 756 34.85 -36.23 1.00
N VAL A 757 35.78 -36.72 1.83
CA VAL A 757 35.64 -38.00 2.54
C VAL A 757 34.49 -37.93 3.56
N VAL A 758 34.41 -36.88 4.37
CA VAL A 758 33.32 -36.70 5.37
C VAL A 758 31.95 -36.68 4.71
N ILE A 759 31.77 -35.94 3.61
CA ILE A 759 30.51 -35.89 2.87
C ILE A 759 30.21 -37.23 2.18
N SER A 760 31.23 -37.96 1.71
CA SER A 760 31.05 -39.31 1.15
C SER A 760 30.69 -40.37 2.19
N VAL A 761 31.18 -40.23 3.42
CA VAL A 761 30.76 -41.05 4.57
C VAL A 761 29.34 -40.69 4.99
N LEU A 762 29.02 -39.40 5.15
CA LEU A 762 27.67 -38.91 5.43
C LEU A 762 26.67 -39.43 4.39
N ASP A 763 27.00 -39.33 3.10
CA ASP A 763 26.17 -39.80 1.99
C ASP A 763 25.83 -41.30 2.12
N ARG A 764 26.83 -42.13 2.43
CA ARG A 764 26.63 -43.58 2.68
C ARG A 764 25.80 -43.85 3.94
N LEU A 765 25.95 -43.03 4.99
CA LEU A 765 25.17 -43.14 6.23
C LEU A 765 23.70 -42.72 6.06
N VAL A 766 23.41 -41.74 5.20
CA VAL A 766 22.03 -41.27 4.92
C VAL A 766 21.37 -41.97 3.74
N ALA A 767 22.11 -42.70 2.89
CA ALA A 767 21.53 -43.48 1.79
C ALA A 767 20.37 -44.43 2.21
N PRO A 768 20.43 -45.14 3.35
CA PRO A 768 19.30 -45.93 3.86
C PRO A 768 18.03 -45.12 4.16
N ALA A 769 18.11 -43.80 4.34
CA ALA A 769 16.94 -42.94 4.53
C ALA A 769 16.08 -42.80 3.27
N ARG A 770 16.69 -42.94 2.08
CA ARG A 770 16.12 -42.58 0.78
C ARG A 770 15.55 -41.15 0.83
N LEU A 771 16.43 -40.16 1.00
CA LEU A 771 16.06 -38.75 1.24
C LEU A 771 15.13 -38.17 0.16
N ASP A 772 15.24 -38.63 -1.09
CA ASP A 772 14.38 -38.19 -2.21
C ASP A 772 13.06 -38.96 -2.32
N ARG A 773 12.83 -39.95 -1.45
CA ARG A 773 11.49 -40.49 -1.20
C ARG A 773 10.82 -39.66 -0.12
N THR A 774 10.49 -38.41 -0.48
CA THR A 774 9.89 -37.40 0.40
C THR A 774 8.79 -36.64 -0.32
N VAL A 775 7.60 -36.60 0.29
CA VAL A 775 6.48 -35.75 -0.09
C VAL A 775 6.69 -34.38 0.57
N ILE A 776 6.66 -33.29 -0.20
CA ILE A 776 6.91 -31.94 0.29
C ILE A 776 5.62 -31.11 0.16
N VAL A 777 5.09 -30.65 1.28
CA VAL A 777 3.86 -29.84 1.36
C VAL A 777 4.19 -28.35 1.25
N GLY A 778 3.31 -27.58 0.60
CA GLY A 778 3.51 -26.15 0.35
C GLY A 778 4.56 -25.85 -0.72
N ASN A 779 4.91 -26.83 -1.56
CA ASN A 779 6.08 -26.75 -2.44
C ASN A 779 5.70 -26.27 -3.85
N ALA A 780 5.67 -24.95 -4.05
CA ALA A 780 5.44 -24.32 -5.36
C ALA A 780 6.68 -24.37 -6.29
N LEU A 781 7.50 -25.43 -6.16
CA LEU A 781 8.73 -25.70 -6.92
C LEU A 781 9.84 -24.64 -6.82
N VAL A 782 9.68 -23.66 -5.93
CA VAL A 782 10.58 -22.52 -5.80
C VAL A 782 11.66 -22.69 -4.72
N SER A 783 12.66 -21.83 -4.81
CA SER A 783 13.74 -21.69 -3.82
C SER A 783 13.24 -21.30 -2.44
N THR A 784 12.15 -20.52 -2.35
CA THR A 784 11.57 -20.02 -1.11
C THR A 784 10.05 -20.07 -1.23
N ASN A 785 9.40 -20.92 -0.43
CA ASN A 785 7.94 -20.98 -0.34
C ASN A 785 7.48 -20.12 0.83
N LEU A 786 6.46 -19.28 0.63
CA LEU A 786 5.74 -18.64 1.73
C LEU A 786 4.68 -19.64 2.24
N LEU A 787 4.64 -19.87 3.56
CA LEU A 787 3.76 -20.83 4.21
C LEU A 787 2.73 -20.11 5.10
N PRO A 788 1.46 -20.57 5.15
CA PRO A 788 0.50 -20.10 6.13
C PRO A 788 0.90 -20.49 7.55
N GLU A 789 0.30 -19.86 8.55
CA GLU A 789 0.51 -20.20 9.96
C GLU A 789 -0.28 -21.48 10.29
N LEU A 790 0.42 -22.56 10.65
CA LEU A 790 -0.12 -23.91 10.71
C LEU A 790 -0.88 -24.18 12.02
N ALA A 791 -2.12 -24.67 11.93
CA ALA A 791 -2.84 -25.20 13.08
C ALA A 791 -2.32 -26.61 13.45
N GLU A 792 -1.97 -26.85 14.73
CA GLU A 792 -1.36 -28.13 15.15
C GLU A 792 -2.28 -29.34 14.96
N THR A 793 -3.59 -29.17 15.16
CA THR A 793 -4.62 -30.22 14.98
C THR A 793 -4.76 -30.62 13.51
N GLU A 794 -4.89 -29.64 12.62
CA GLU A 794 -4.95 -29.80 11.17
C GLU A 794 -3.66 -30.46 10.65
N LEU A 795 -2.49 -29.92 11.02
CA LEU A 795 -1.19 -30.47 10.66
C LEU A 795 -1.06 -31.94 11.09
N ARG A 796 -1.50 -32.31 12.29
CA ARG A 796 -1.47 -33.72 12.76
C ARG A 796 -2.39 -34.63 11.94
N ALA A 797 -3.56 -34.14 11.52
CA ALA A 797 -4.48 -34.88 10.65
C ALA A 797 -3.91 -35.06 9.24
N LEU A 798 -3.41 -33.97 8.63
CA LEU A 798 -2.76 -33.97 7.32
C LEU A 798 -1.52 -34.89 7.29
N THR A 799 -0.68 -34.83 8.32
CA THR A 799 0.49 -35.72 8.47
C THR A 799 0.06 -37.19 8.50
N ARG A 800 -1.06 -37.52 9.17
CA ARG A 800 -1.57 -38.89 9.23
C ARG A 800 -2.11 -39.34 7.87
N ARG A 801 -2.86 -38.49 7.18
CA ARG A 801 -3.41 -38.78 5.85
C ARG A 801 -2.31 -39.02 4.81
N LEU A 802 -1.36 -38.08 4.67
CA LEU A 802 -0.22 -38.23 3.75
C LEU A 802 0.67 -39.44 4.07
N ALA A 803 0.72 -39.88 5.33
CA ALA A 803 1.47 -41.09 5.74
C ALA A 803 0.77 -42.41 5.37
N LEU A 804 -0.55 -42.38 5.14
CA LEU A 804 -1.33 -43.51 4.64
C LEU A 804 -1.37 -43.53 3.11
N GLU A 805 -1.45 -42.36 2.47
CA GLU A 805 -1.37 -42.19 1.01
C GLU A 805 0.03 -42.49 0.46
N HIS A 806 1.08 -42.15 1.22
CA HIS A 806 2.47 -42.35 0.82
C HIS A 806 3.31 -43.04 1.93
N PRO A 807 3.01 -44.31 2.26
CA PRO A 807 3.65 -45.03 3.37
C PRO A 807 5.16 -45.20 3.21
N ASP A 808 5.67 -45.10 1.98
CA ASP A 808 7.08 -45.22 1.63
C ASP A 808 7.78 -43.86 1.40
N CYS A 809 7.18 -42.75 1.87
CA CYS A 809 7.74 -41.40 1.77
C CYS A 809 7.83 -40.70 3.13
N ALA A 810 8.92 -39.96 3.37
CA ALA A 810 8.92 -38.96 4.45
C ALA A 810 7.97 -37.81 4.08
N ILE A 811 7.44 -37.10 5.08
CA ILE A 811 6.58 -35.92 4.85
C ILE A 811 7.36 -34.69 5.30
N ALA A 812 7.53 -33.70 4.45
CA ALA A 812 8.36 -32.54 4.71
C ALA A 812 7.67 -31.21 4.41
N TRP A 813 8.17 -30.16 5.06
CA TRP A 813 7.90 -28.75 4.75
C TRP A 813 9.24 -28.06 4.53
N ARG A 814 9.36 -27.24 3.48
CA ARG A 814 10.53 -26.40 3.18
C ARG A 814 10.22 -24.94 3.49
N SER A 815 11.25 -24.11 3.69
CA SER A 815 11.11 -22.68 4.03
C SER A 815 10.37 -22.40 5.34
N VAL A 816 10.60 -23.26 6.34
CA VAL A 816 10.10 -23.04 7.71
C VAL A 816 11.06 -22.11 8.45
N HIS A 817 10.58 -20.99 9.00
CA HIS A 817 11.35 -20.03 9.79
C HIS A 817 10.54 -19.54 11.00
N GLY A 818 11.20 -18.98 12.02
CA GLY A 818 10.58 -18.43 13.24
C GLY A 818 10.30 -16.93 13.19
N ARG A 819 10.93 -16.19 12.26
CA ARG A 819 10.60 -14.78 11.95
C ARG A 819 9.08 -14.64 11.80
N ARG A 820 8.47 -13.88 12.72
CA ARG A 820 7.02 -13.61 12.88
C ARG A 820 6.08 -14.82 12.61
N SER A 821 6.50 -16.05 12.92
CA SER A 821 5.70 -17.28 12.74
C SER A 821 6.00 -18.29 13.85
N THR A 822 5.00 -19.09 14.25
CA THR A 822 5.16 -20.19 15.22
C THR A 822 5.28 -21.57 14.55
N ASN A 823 5.32 -21.61 13.22
CA ASN A 823 5.46 -22.82 12.42
C ASN A 823 6.58 -23.78 12.89
N PRO A 824 7.81 -23.33 13.23
CA PRO A 824 8.84 -24.21 13.78
C PRO A 824 8.40 -24.91 15.07
N GLN A 825 7.76 -24.19 15.99
CA GLN A 825 7.28 -24.67 17.27
C GLN A 825 6.12 -25.66 17.07
N VAL A 826 5.15 -25.33 16.21
CA VAL A 826 4.02 -26.20 15.87
C VAL A 826 4.49 -27.49 15.19
N LEU A 827 5.35 -27.40 14.18
CA LEU A 827 5.93 -28.57 13.49
C LEU A 827 6.72 -29.45 14.47
N ARG A 828 7.48 -28.87 15.40
CA ARG A 828 8.19 -29.61 16.45
C ARG A 828 7.26 -30.31 17.44
N ARG A 829 6.14 -29.69 17.84
CA ARG A 829 5.10 -30.33 18.70
C ARG A 829 4.36 -31.45 17.97
N ALA A 830 3.95 -31.20 16.71
CA ALA A 830 3.43 -32.22 15.81
C ALA A 830 4.42 -33.38 15.64
N GLY A 831 5.73 -33.10 15.72
CA GLY A 831 6.81 -34.08 15.86
C GLY A 831 7.67 -34.26 14.62
N TYR A 832 7.76 -33.23 13.79
CA TYR A 832 8.73 -33.11 12.71
C TYR A 832 10.12 -32.80 13.29
N ARG A 833 11.17 -33.39 12.70
CA ARG A 833 12.56 -33.02 12.93
C ARG A 833 12.84 -31.72 12.17
N LEU A 834 13.30 -30.67 12.84
CA LEU A 834 13.68 -29.41 12.18
C LEU A 834 15.15 -29.47 11.77
N ILE A 835 15.43 -29.80 10.51
CA ILE A 835 16.80 -29.85 9.97
C ILE A 835 17.11 -28.47 9.35
N PRO A 836 18.10 -27.71 9.85
CA PRO A 836 18.46 -26.43 9.25
C PRO A 836 18.81 -26.58 7.77
N SER A 837 18.22 -25.78 6.88
CA SER A 837 18.51 -25.78 5.44
C SER A 837 19.59 -24.77 5.07
N ARG A 838 19.46 -23.52 5.56
CA ARG A 838 20.33 -22.39 5.24
C ARG A 838 20.07 -21.22 6.20
N SER A 839 20.99 -20.25 6.26
CA SER A 839 20.61 -18.91 6.72
C SER A 839 19.81 -18.21 5.62
N VAL A 840 18.77 -17.49 6.00
CA VAL A 840 18.01 -16.57 5.15
C VAL A 840 17.97 -15.20 5.82
N LEU A 841 17.95 -14.14 5.01
CA LEU A 841 17.95 -12.78 5.53
C LEU A 841 16.56 -12.17 5.42
N PHE A 842 16.12 -11.41 6.42
CA PHE A 842 14.88 -10.64 6.39
C PHE A 842 15.18 -9.15 6.42
N THR A 843 14.52 -8.35 5.59
CA THR A 843 14.64 -6.89 5.64
C THR A 843 13.31 -6.29 6.12
N PRO A 844 13.29 -5.41 7.14
CA PRO A 844 12.06 -4.91 7.80
C PRO A 844 11.35 -3.83 6.97
N THR A 845 10.96 -4.19 5.74
CA THR A 845 10.31 -3.31 4.75
C THR A 845 8.87 -2.94 5.11
N SER A 846 8.26 -3.54 6.13
CA SER A 846 6.93 -3.15 6.64
C SER A 846 6.91 -1.76 7.30
N THR A 847 8.07 -1.10 7.43
CA THR A 847 8.26 0.29 7.85
C THR A 847 9.26 0.96 6.89
N SER A 848 9.57 2.25 7.03
CA SER A 848 10.63 2.89 6.22
C SER A 848 12.07 2.63 6.71
N VAL A 849 12.28 1.79 7.74
CA VAL A 849 13.61 1.59 8.37
C VAL A 849 14.67 1.11 7.36
N TRP A 850 14.29 0.28 6.38
CA TRP A 850 15.17 -0.23 5.31
C TRP A 850 15.74 0.85 4.37
N GLU A 851 15.18 2.07 4.36
CA GLU A 851 15.67 3.19 3.55
C GLU A 851 16.80 3.98 4.24
N GLY A 852 16.90 3.90 5.57
CA GLY A 852 17.91 4.59 6.37
C GLY A 852 19.38 4.20 6.13
N PRO A 853 19.72 2.92 5.82
CA PRO A 853 21.08 2.52 5.52
C PRO A 853 21.67 3.27 4.31
N ARG A 854 22.89 3.79 4.49
CA ARG A 854 23.64 4.56 3.46
C ARG A 854 23.74 3.82 2.12
N ASP A 855 23.79 2.49 2.16
CA ASP A 855 23.91 1.65 0.97
C ASP A 855 22.59 1.52 0.19
N THR A 856 21.42 1.58 0.84
CA THR A 856 20.12 1.69 0.17
C THR A 856 20.02 3.03 -0.59
N ALA A 857 20.47 4.13 0.01
CA ALA A 857 20.52 5.44 -0.65
C ALA A 857 21.51 5.45 -1.85
N ARG A 858 22.63 4.72 -1.76
CA ARG A 858 23.55 4.51 -2.89
C ARG A 858 22.96 3.63 -3.99
N ASP A 859 22.03 2.73 -3.68
CA ASP A 859 21.31 1.93 -4.70
C ASP A 859 20.31 2.81 -5.44
N ARG A 860 19.52 3.63 -4.71
CA ARG A 860 18.64 4.66 -5.27
C ARG A 860 19.41 5.58 -6.22
N ALA A 861 20.54 6.12 -5.77
CA ALA A 861 21.39 6.99 -6.58
C ALA A 861 22.10 6.30 -7.76
N VAL A 862 22.09 4.96 -7.86
CA VAL A 862 22.47 4.25 -9.09
C VAL A 862 21.27 4.09 -10.01
N PHE A 863 20.14 3.60 -9.49
CA PHE A 863 18.90 3.44 -10.27
C PHE A 863 18.49 4.75 -10.96
N ASP A 864 18.39 5.85 -10.20
CA ASP A 864 17.95 7.16 -10.68
C ASP A 864 18.82 7.73 -11.81
N ARG A 865 20.12 7.38 -11.86
CA ARG A 865 21.08 7.85 -12.88
C ARG A 865 21.30 6.87 -14.02
N SER A 866 20.76 5.66 -13.93
CA SER A 866 21.03 4.57 -14.88
C SER A 866 20.25 4.68 -16.20
N GLY A 867 19.15 5.45 -16.21
CA GLY A 867 18.19 5.49 -17.32
C GLY A 867 17.27 4.25 -17.41
N TYR A 868 17.50 3.20 -16.61
CA TYR A 868 16.64 2.02 -16.58
C TYR A 868 15.27 2.35 -15.97
N ARG A 869 14.27 1.56 -16.37
CA ARG A 869 12.89 1.66 -15.93
C ARG A 869 12.47 0.37 -15.23
N GLU A 870 11.76 0.52 -14.13
CA GLU A 870 10.96 -0.54 -13.51
C GLU A 870 9.67 -0.69 -14.33
N VAL A 871 9.39 -1.92 -14.80
CA VAL A 871 8.23 -2.22 -15.65
C VAL A 871 7.65 -3.57 -15.25
N ASP A 872 6.38 -3.62 -14.86
CA ASP A 872 5.66 -4.88 -14.67
C ASP A 872 5.57 -5.65 -16.01
N ALA A 873 5.83 -6.96 -15.99
CA ALA A 873 5.82 -7.77 -17.19
C ALA A 873 4.43 -7.72 -17.86
N PRO A 874 4.31 -7.24 -19.11
CA PRO A 874 3.02 -7.11 -19.77
C PRO A 874 2.40 -8.48 -19.99
N LEU A 875 1.16 -8.65 -19.54
CA LEU A 875 0.35 -9.84 -19.76
C LEU A 875 -0.70 -9.56 -20.85
N ASP A 876 -0.87 -10.50 -21.76
CA ASP A 876 -2.01 -10.57 -22.65
C ASP A 876 -3.29 -10.91 -21.84
N PRO A 877 -4.37 -10.12 -21.94
CA PRO A 877 -5.62 -10.40 -21.23
C PRO A 877 -6.35 -11.68 -21.65
N ALA A 878 -6.06 -12.25 -22.82
CA ALA A 878 -6.71 -13.47 -23.29
C ALA A 878 -6.07 -14.75 -22.74
N THR A 879 -4.74 -14.80 -22.69
CA THR A 879 -3.97 -15.96 -22.18
C THR A 879 -3.52 -15.82 -20.73
N GLY A 880 -3.54 -14.62 -20.15
CA GLY A 880 -3.00 -14.35 -18.82
C GLY A 880 -1.46 -14.43 -18.74
N THR A 881 -0.75 -14.44 -19.88
CA THR A 881 0.72 -14.57 -19.94
C THR A 881 1.41 -13.43 -20.67
N SER A 882 2.70 -13.24 -20.40
CA SER A 882 3.57 -12.45 -21.27
C SER A 882 3.93 -13.20 -22.55
N SER A 883 4.31 -12.45 -23.60
CA SER A 883 4.68 -13.03 -24.90
C SER A 883 5.80 -14.09 -24.78
N PRO A 884 5.88 -15.06 -25.71
CA PRO A 884 6.86 -16.15 -25.66
C PRO A 884 8.30 -15.64 -25.49
N GLU A 885 8.68 -14.64 -26.28
CA GLU A 885 10.04 -14.08 -26.32
C GLU A 885 10.43 -13.42 -24.99
N LEU A 886 9.44 -12.84 -24.28
CA LEU A 886 9.64 -12.31 -22.94
C LEU A 886 9.71 -13.42 -21.89
N ARG A 887 8.92 -14.50 -22.01
CA ARG A 887 9.05 -15.68 -21.13
C ARG A 887 10.42 -16.35 -21.30
N ASP A 888 10.90 -16.50 -22.53
CA ASP A 888 12.24 -16.96 -22.87
C ASP A 888 13.32 -16.04 -22.27
N ARG A 889 13.21 -14.72 -22.43
CA ARG A 889 14.18 -13.77 -21.86
C ARG A 889 14.19 -13.82 -20.32
N ILE A 890 13.04 -14.00 -19.67
CA ILE A 890 12.94 -14.17 -18.21
C ILE A 890 13.65 -15.46 -17.76
N ALA A 891 13.33 -16.59 -18.40
CA ALA A 891 13.96 -17.88 -18.13
C ALA A 891 15.48 -17.83 -18.36
N HIS A 892 15.91 -17.22 -19.47
CA HIS A 892 17.33 -17.02 -19.80
C HIS A 892 18.05 -16.14 -18.76
N LEU A 893 17.48 -15.01 -18.34
CA LEU A 893 18.09 -14.13 -17.34
C LEU A 893 18.20 -14.81 -15.96
N TYR A 894 17.26 -15.67 -15.60
CA TYR A 894 17.38 -16.55 -14.43
C TYR A 894 18.51 -17.57 -14.60
N ARG A 895 18.56 -18.24 -15.76
CA ARG A 895 19.55 -19.27 -16.10
C ARG A 895 21.00 -18.75 -16.04
N LEU A 896 21.27 -17.55 -16.58
CA LEU A 896 22.58 -16.87 -16.49
C LEU A 896 23.05 -16.70 -15.04
N LEU A 897 22.13 -16.44 -14.10
CA LEU A 897 22.45 -16.15 -12.71
C LEU A 897 22.49 -17.40 -11.83
N TYR A 898 21.47 -18.25 -11.89
CA TYR A 898 21.33 -19.39 -10.98
C TYR A 898 21.89 -20.71 -11.53
N VAL A 899 21.80 -20.95 -12.83
CA VAL A 899 22.21 -22.23 -13.42
C VAL A 899 23.67 -22.18 -13.86
N GLU A 900 24.08 -21.14 -14.60
CA GLU A 900 25.46 -21.00 -15.07
C GLU A 900 26.42 -20.48 -14.00
N LYS A 901 26.04 -19.41 -13.27
CA LYS A 901 26.93 -18.74 -12.31
C LYS A 901 26.92 -19.35 -10.90
N TYR A 902 25.83 -20.01 -10.47
CA TYR A 902 25.74 -20.58 -9.12
C TYR A 902 25.77 -22.10 -9.09
N SER A 903 24.83 -22.81 -9.73
CA SER A 903 24.82 -24.28 -9.71
C SER A 903 23.77 -24.89 -10.67
N PRO A 904 24.08 -25.97 -11.42
CA PRO A 904 23.13 -26.71 -12.24
C PRO A 904 22.13 -27.56 -11.42
N LEU A 905 22.27 -27.57 -10.09
CA LEU A 905 21.33 -28.15 -9.12
C LEU A 905 20.15 -27.20 -8.83
N ASN A 906 20.22 -25.93 -9.21
CA ASN A 906 19.06 -25.03 -9.21
C ASN A 906 17.99 -25.49 -10.21
N PRO A 907 16.70 -25.15 -10.01
CA PRO A 907 15.64 -25.48 -10.96
C PRO A 907 15.92 -24.81 -12.31
N ARG A 908 16.01 -25.57 -13.40
CA ARG A 908 16.33 -25.03 -14.73
C ARG A 908 15.07 -24.51 -15.44
N TYR A 909 14.44 -23.47 -14.88
CA TYR A 909 13.15 -22.95 -15.35
C TYR A 909 13.12 -22.62 -16.84
N THR A 910 12.01 -23.00 -17.49
CA THR A 910 11.69 -22.76 -18.91
C THR A 910 10.72 -21.58 -19.09
N ALA A 911 10.37 -21.25 -20.33
CA ALA A 911 9.32 -20.28 -20.63
C ALA A 911 7.93 -20.76 -20.16
N GLU A 912 7.71 -22.07 -20.10
CA GLU A 912 6.47 -22.74 -19.69
C GLU A 912 6.25 -22.53 -18.19
N PHE A 913 7.32 -22.64 -17.38
CA PHE A 913 7.28 -22.26 -15.96
C PHE A 913 6.86 -20.81 -15.76
N VAL A 914 7.41 -19.87 -16.54
CA VAL A 914 7.04 -18.44 -16.44
C VAL A 914 5.56 -18.23 -16.79
N GLY A 915 5.05 -18.92 -17.82
CA GLY A 915 3.64 -18.87 -18.21
C GLY A 915 2.70 -19.46 -17.15
N ALA A 916 3.01 -20.66 -16.64
CA ALA A 916 2.25 -21.31 -15.58
C ALA A 916 2.23 -20.47 -14.29
N ALA A 917 3.36 -19.83 -13.96
CA ALA A 917 3.47 -18.97 -12.79
C ALA A 917 2.63 -17.69 -12.89
N GLN A 918 2.48 -17.15 -14.10
CA GLN A 918 1.61 -16.01 -14.41
C GLN A 918 0.13 -16.40 -14.33
N ARG A 919 -0.31 -17.45 -15.04
CA ARG A 919 -1.74 -17.85 -15.10
C ARG A 919 -2.30 -18.38 -13.78
N ALA A 920 -1.50 -19.10 -12.99
CA ALA A 920 -1.89 -19.46 -11.64
C ALA A 920 -2.05 -18.25 -10.70
N GLY A 921 -1.46 -17.10 -11.06
CA GLY A 921 -1.38 -15.89 -10.24
C GLY A 921 -0.34 -15.98 -9.12
N PHE A 922 0.60 -16.93 -9.20
CA PHE A 922 1.48 -17.28 -8.07
C PHE A 922 2.82 -16.52 -8.07
N LEU A 923 3.30 -16.04 -9.23
CA LEU A 923 4.39 -15.07 -9.32
C LEU A 923 4.00 -13.89 -10.22
N ARG A 924 4.29 -12.68 -9.75
CA ARG A 924 4.26 -11.45 -10.55
C ARG A 924 5.69 -11.10 -10.96
N PHE A 925 5.90 -10.76 -12.23
CA PHE A 925 7.24 -10.51 -12.78
C PHE A 925 7.46 -9.02 -13.03
N VAL A 926 8.62 -8.51 -12.61
CA VAL A 926 9.04 -7.11 -12.81
C VAL A 926 10.36 -7.10 -13.57
N LEU A 927 10.40 -6.27 -14.60
CA LEU A 927 11.49 -6.12 -15.53
C LEU A 927 12.31 -4.87 -15.20
N LEU A 928 13.62 -4.98 -15.32
CA LEU A 928 14.55 -3.87 -15.33
C LEU A 928 14.92 -3.60 -16.80
N GLN A 929 14.18 -2.66 -17.39
CA GLN A 929 14.19 -2.38 -18.82
C GLN A 929 15.06 -1.16 -19.16
N ARG A 930 15.81 -1.21 -20.25
CA ARG A 930 16.59 -0.10 -20.80
C ARG A 930 15.71 0.93 -21.54
N PRO A 931 16.23 2.15 -21.79
CA PRO A 931 15.56 3.13 -22.66
C PRO A 931 15.22 2.61 -24.06
N ASP A 932 16.03 1.70 -24.60
CA ASP A 932 15.85 1.03 -25.91
C ASP A 932 14.89 -0.17 -25.87
N GLY A 933 14.24 -0.44 -24.73
CA GLY A 933 13.28 -1.52 -24.57
C GLY A 933 13.88 -2.89 -24.19
N ARG A 934 15.21 -3.07 -24.26
CA ARG A 934 15.86 -4.34 -23.88
C ARG A 934 15.71 -4.62 -22.39
N VAL A 935 15.38 -5.86 -22.04
CA VAL A 935 15.31 -6.34 -20.65
C VAL A 935 16.65 -6.97 -20.27
N ASP A 936 17.34 -6.38 -19.29
CA ASP A 936 18.63 -6.88 -18.77
C ASP A 936 18.57 -7.29 -17.30
N GLY A 937 17.39 -7.22 -16.68
CA GLY A 937 17.13 -7.77 -15.35
C GLY A 937 15.66 -8.12 -15.14
N VAL A 938 15.40 -9.07 -14.24
CA VAL A 938 14.06 -9.52 -13.85
C VAL A 938 14.06 -9.95 -12.38
N PHE A 939 12.92 -9.77 -11.70
CA PHE A 939 12.55 -10.59 -10.55
C PHE A 939 11.09 -11.04 -10.65
N GLY A 940 10.82 -12.29 -10.27
CA GLY A 940 9.49 -12.85 -10.09
C GLY A 940 9.21 -13.02 -8.60
N TYR A 941 8.12 -12.43 -8.11
CA TYR A 941 7.81 -12.33 -6.68
C TYR A 941 6.40 -12.79 -6.32
N ALA A 942 6.24 -13.25 -5.08
CA ALA A 942 4.97 -13.53 -4.43
C ALA A 942 4.83 -12.68 -3.15
N VAL A 943 3.59 -12.37 -2.77
CA VAL A 943 3.25 -11.75 -1.48
C VAL A 943 2.23 -12.67 -0.79
N ALA A 944 2.50 -13.07 0.45
CA ALA A 944 1.60 -13.89 1.26
C ALA A 944 1.98 -13.83 2.76
N HIS A 945 1.01 -14.01 3.64
CA HIS A 945 1.15 -14.16 5.10
C HIS A 945 2.07 -13.12 5.80
N GLY A 946 2.11 -11.88 5.28
CA GLY A 946 2.94 -10.79 5.83
C GLY A 946 4.35 -10.64 5.23
N TYR A 947 4.68 -11.40 4.18
CA TYR A 947 5.98 -11.35 3.50
C TYR A 947 5.87 -11.08 2.00
N LEU A 948 6.93 -10.51 1.41
CA LEU A 948 7.26 -10.65 0.00
C LEU A 948 8.49 -11.57 -0.14
N ALA A 949 8.45 -12.51 -1.08
CA ALA A 949 9.61 -13.29 -1.50
C ALA A 949 9.83 -13.15 -3.02
N ALA A 950 11.09 -13.08 -3.45
CA ALA A 950 11.48 -13.02 -4.87
C ALA A 950 12.27 -14.28 -5.28
N PRO A 951 11.61 -15.46 -5.41
CA PRO A 951 12.29 -16.73 -5.68
C PRO A 951 12.89 -16.82 -7.09
N VAL A 952 12.39 -16.03 -8.05
CA VAL A 952 12.99 -15.85 -9.37
C VAL A 952 13.68 -14.49 -9.38
N PHE A 953 14.95 -14.47 -9.78
CA PHE A 953 15.75 -13.26 -9.92
C PHE A 953 16.76 -13.52 -11.04
N GLY A 954 17.08 -12.53 -11.86
CA GLY A 954 17.98 -12.73 -13.00
C GLY A 954 18.47 -11.41 -13.57
N TYR A 955 19.68 -11.40 -14.11
CA TYR A 955 20.22 -10.26 -14.86
C TYR A 955 21.28 -10.72 -15.85
N ASP A 956 21.55 -9.87 -16.84
CA ASP A 956 22.52 -10.16 -17.89
C ASP A 956 23.95 -10.12 -17.30
N THR A 957 24.51 -11.30 -17.03
CA THR A 957 25.79 -11.47 -16.33
C THR A 957 27.00 -11.07 -17.18
N ALA A 958 26.83 -10.97 -18.51
CA ALA A 958 27.87 -10.49 -19.43
C ALA A 958 28.00 -8.96 -19.41
N LEU A 959 27.03 -8.22 -18.84
CA LEU A 959 27.09 -6.77 -18.77
C LEU A 959 28.00 -6.26 -17.64
N PRO A 960 28.76 -5.16 -17.85
CA PRO A 960 29.71 -4.65 -16.86
C PRO A 960 29.10 -4.34 -15.49
N GLN A 961 29.67 -4.90 -14.42
CA GLN A 961 29.17 -4.74 -13.04
C GLN A 961 28.99 -3.27 -12.61
N ARG A 962 29.76 -2.33 -13.20
CA ARG A 962 29.62 -0.88 -13.00
C ARG A 962 28.23 -0.31 -13.34
N LEU A 963 27.42 -1.02 -14.12
CA LEU A 963 26.01 -0.67 -14.35
C LEU A 963 25.13 -0.90 -13.11
N GLY A 964 25.53 -1.78 -12.20
CA GLY A 964 24.85 -1.98 -10.92
C GLY A 964 23.53 -2.74 -11.00
N LEU A 965 23.30 -3.57 -12.02
CA LEU A 965 22.03 -4.32 -12.23
C LEU A 965 21.52 -5.02 -10.97
N TYR A 966 22.40 -5.74 -10.26
CA TYR A 966 22.08 -6.40 -8.98
C TYR A 966 21.59 -5.41 -7.92
N ARG A 967 22.27 -4.26 -7.79
CA ARG A 967 21.93 -3.18 -6.83
C ARG A 967 20.56 -2.60 -7.14
N MET A 968 20.26 -2.40 -8.42
CA MET A 968 18.96 -1.92 -8.87
C MET A 968 17.86 -2.96 -8.60
N LEU A 969 18.03 -4.22 -9.00
CA LEU A 969 17.02 -5.26 -8.76
C LEU A 969 16.75 -5.48 -7.26
N SER A 970 17.78 -5.57 -6.41
CA SER A 970 17.60 -5.70 -4.96
C SER A 970 16.85 -4.53 -4.35
N LEU A 971 17.13 -3.31 -4.80
CA LEU A 971 16.39 -2.11 -4.40
C LEU A 971 14.91 -2.17 -4.84
N LEU A 972 14.63 -2.60 -6.07
CA LEU A 972 13.26 -2.71 -6.58
C LEU A 972 12.44 -3.78 -5.85
N VAL A 973 13.06 -4.92 -5.52
CA VAL A 973 12.45 -5.95 -4.66
C VAL A 973 12.08 -5.38 -3.28
N ALA A 974 12.97 -4.61 -2.65
CA ALA A 974 12.69 -3.98 -1.36
C ALA A 974 11.59 -2.89 -1.45
N ARG A 975 11.56 -2.10 -2.54
CA ARG A 975 10.44 -1.16 -2.82
C ARG A 975 9.10 -1.89 -2.90
N ARG A 976 9.04 -3.03 -3.61
CA ARG A 976 7.79 -3.79 -3.76
C ARG A 976 7.30 -4.35 -2.43
N ALA A 977 8.21 -4.82 -1.58
CA ALA A 977 7.86 -5.30 -0.24
C ALA A 977 7.33 -4.15 0.64
N HIS A 978 7.98 -2.98 0.58
CA HIS A 978 7.55 -1.79 1.29
C HIS A 978 6.19 -1.26 0.81
N ALA A 979 5.97 -1.18 -0.50
CA ALA A 979 4.70 -0.75 -1.09
C ALA A 979 3.53 -1.70 -0.77
N ALA A 980 3.82 -2.99 -0.53
CA ALA A 980 2.85 -4.00 -0.11
C ALA A 980 2.70 -4.12 1.43
N GLY A 981 3.39 -3.29 2.22
CA GLY A 981 3.30 -3.26 3.69
C GLY A 981 3.93 -4.46 4.42
N VAL A 982 4.76 -5.26 3.75
CA VAL A 982 5.25 -6.57 4.23
C VAL A 982 6.75 -6.59 4.52
N GLU A 983 7.24 -7.56 5.30
CA GLU A 983 8.69 -7.83 5.40
C GLU A 983 9.20 -8.51 4.13
N LEU A 984 10.44 -8.20 3.74
CA LEU A 984 11.10 -8.86 2.62
C LEU A 984 11.81 -10.11 3.12
N HIS A 985 11.33 -11.29 2.71
CA HIS A 985 12.04 -12.56 2.84
C HIS A 985 13.19 -12.60 1.83
N ASN A 986 14.30 -11.96 2.19
CA ASN A 986 15.48 -11.67 1.37
C ASN A 986 16.44 -12.88 1.28
N SER A 987 15.91 -14.07 0.96
CA SER A 987 16.63 -15.36 1.04
C SER A 987 17.78 -15.49 0.02
N SER A 988 17.64 -15.00 -1.20
CA SER A 988 18.53 -15.38 -2.32
C SER A 988 19.54 -14.29 -2.70
N GLY A 989 20.82 -14.63 -2.86
CA GLY A 989 21.92 -13.69 -3.17
C GLY A 989 22.74 -13.21 -1.95
N VAL A 990 23.76 -12.38 -2.20
CA VAL A 990 24.90 -12.09 -1.31
C VAL A 990 24.49 -11.57 0.08
N ALA A 991 25.04 -12.18 1.14
CA ALA A 991 24.67 -11.90 2.53
C ALA A 991 25.09 -10.50 3.01
N ASP A 992 26.39 -10.17 2.98
CA ASP A 992 26.90 -8.88 3.48
C ASP A 992 26.33 -7.67 2.76
N PHE A 993 26.09 -7.81 1.45
CA PHE A 993 25.38 -6.82 0.65
C PHE A 993 24.02 -6.46 1.27
N LYS A 994 23.25 -7.45 1.72
CA LYS A 994 21.94 -7.25 2.36
C LYS A 994 22.07 -6.76 3.80
N ARG A 995 23.05 -7.25 4.56
CA ARG A 995 23.34 -6.75 5.93
C ARG A 995 23.63 -5.26 5.94
N HIS A 996 24.41 -4.76 4.97
CA HIS A 996 24.67 -3.33 4.77
C HIS A 996 23.41 -2.50 4.39
N ARG A 997 22.28 -3.16 4.11
CA ARG A 997 20.95 -2.59 3.81
C ARG A 997 19.93 -2.90 4.92
N GLY A 998 20.38 -3.27 6.11
CA GLY A 998 19.52 -3.54 7.27
C GLY A 998 18.78 -4.87 7.19
N ALA A 999 19.34 -5.88 6.52
CA ALA A 999 18.80 -7.24 6.56
C ALA A 999 19.42 -8.06 7.72
N GLU A 1000 18.58 -8.80 8.42
CA GLU A 1000 18.87 -9.55 9.64
C GLU A 1000 18.81 -11.07 9.35
N PRO A 1001 19.77 -11.89 9.83
CA PRO A 1001 19.79 -13.31 9.56
C PRO A 1001 18.78 -14.08 10.42
N GLU A 1002 18.23 -15.15 9.84
CA GLU A 1002 17.27 -16.07 10.43
C GLU A 1002 17.57 -17.49 9.92
N LEU A 1003 17.42 -18.50 10.77
CA LEU A 1003 17.67 -19.88 10.35
C LEU A 1003 16.43 -20.49 9.67
N GLU A 1004 16.57 -20.87 8.40
CA GLU A 1004 15.56 -21.64 7.67
C GLU A 1004 15.72 -23.14 8.00
N TYR A 1005 14.61 -23.85 8.04
CA TYR A 1005 14.55 -25.29 8.27
C TYR A 1005 13.79 -26.01 7.15
N THR A 1006 14.22 -27.24 6.86
CA THR A 1006 13.35 -28.29 6.33
C THR A 1006 12.82 -29.11 7.50
N ALA A 1007 11.52 -29.07 7.75
CA ALA A 1007 10.87 -29.84 8.80
C ALA A 1007 10.44 -31.21 8.25
N VAL A 1008 10.86 -32.34 8.85
CA VAL A 1008 10.60 -33.69 8.30
C VAL A 1008 9.98 -34.64 9.32
N SER A 1009 8.81 -35.20 9.00
CA SER A 1009 8.15 -36.28 9.72
C SER A 1009 8.49 -37.64 9.09
N THR A 1010 8.93 -38.56 9.94
CA THR A 1010 9.43 -39.90 9.55
C THR A 1010 8.85 -41.02 10.41
N ARG A 1011 7.85 -40.74 11.27
CA ARG A 1011 7.42 -41.67 12.33
C ARG A 1011 6.91 -43.02 11.80
N HIS A 1012 6.19 -43.01 10.69
CA HIS A 1012 5.63 -44.19 10.01
C HIS A 1012 6.67 -45.00 9.22
N LEU A 1013 7.85 -44.42 8.95
CA LEU A 1013 8.91 -45.10 8.21
C LEU A 1013 9.66 -46.11 9.07
N SER A 1014 10.28 -47.09 8.41
CA SER A 1014 11.13 -48.10 9.06
C SER A 1014 12.29 -47.47 9.86
N TRP A 1015 12.74 -48.18 10.89
CA TRP A 1015 13.76 -47.67 11.83
C TRP A 1015 15.06 -47.26 11.11
N ARG A 1016 15.48 -47.99 10.06
CA ARG A 1016 16.65 -47.66 9.23
C ARG A 1016 16.51 -46.28 8.57
N ARG A 1017 15.31 -45.95 8.08
CA ARG A 1017 15.04 -44.63 7.47
C ARG A 1017 15.00 -43.52 8.51
N ARG A 1018 14.34 -43.77 9.65
CA ARG A 1018 14.30 -42.85 10.80
C ARG A 1018 15.69 -42.55 11.36
N LEU A 1019 16.59 -43.53 11.36
CA LEU A 1019 17.98 -43.38 11.80
C LEU A 1019 18.81 -42.53 10.83
N GLY A 1020 18.72 -42.77 9.52
CA GLY A 1020 19.44 -41.95 8.53
C GLY A 1020 19.03 -40.48 8.54
N TRP A 1021 17.73 -40.19 8.69
CA TRP A 1021 17.24 -38.81 8.89
C TRP A 1021 17.71 -38.19 10.22
N ALA A 1022 17.84 -38.99 11.29
CA ALA A 1022 18.38 -38.52 12.57
C ALA A 1022 19.90 -38.26 12.51
N ALA A 1023 20.65 -39.07 11.77
CA ALA A 1023 22.08 -38.85 11.52
C ALA A 1023 22.31 -37.56 10.73
N LEU A 1024 21.47 -37.28 9.71
CA LEU A 1024 21.49 -36.01 8.99
C LEU A 1024 21.21 -34.81 9.91
N GLU A 1025 20.14 -34.88 10.73
CA GLU A 1025 19.82 -33.83 11.71
C GLU A 1025 20.97 -33.58 12.70
N LEU A 1026 21.63 -34.64 13.17
CA LEU A 1026 22.76 -34.57 14.10
C LEU A 1026 23.99 -33.90 13.46
N VAL A 1027 24.37 -34.32 12.25
CA VAL A 1027 25.55 -33.76 11.56
C VAL A 1027 25.32 -32.31 11.14
N VAL A 1028 24.15 -31.98 10.59
CA VAL A 1028 23.81 -30.61 10.20
C VAL A 1028 23.76 -29.68 11.44
N ARG A 1029 23.19 -30.12 12.57
CA ARG A 1029 23.23 -29.31 13.80
C ARG A 1029 24.61 -29.23 14.44
N GLY A 1030 25.39 -30.31 14.43
CA GLY A 1030 26.73 -30.35 15.04
C GLY A 1030 27.79 -29.56 14.27
N VAL A 1031 27.64 -29.47 12.93
CA VAL A 1031 28.63 -28.84 12.04
C VAL A 1031 28.12 -27.51 11.49
N ALA A 1032 26.98 -27.48 10.80
CA ALA A 1032 26.56 -26.29 10.06
C ALA A 1032 26.10 -25.14 10.97
N VAL A 1033 25.33 -25.41 12.03
CA VAL A 1033 24.82 -24.34 12.91
C VAL A 1033 25.94 -23.57 13.62
N PRO A 1034 26.97 -24.21 14.23
CA PRO A 1034 28.12 -23.51 14.78
C PRO A 1034 28.97 -22.77 13.73
N LEU A 1035 28.99 -23.21 12.48
CA LEU A 1035 29.72 -22.51 11.41
C LEU A 1035 28.96 -21.25 10.93
N VAL A 1036 27.66 -21.37 10.64
CA VAL A 1036 26.79 -20.25 10.24
C VAL A 1036 26.84 -19.14 11.31
N THR A 1037 26.63 -19.50 12.58
CA THR A 1037 26.64 -18.54 13.70
C THR A 1037 28.01 -17.91 13.98
N ARG A 1038 29.13 -18.61 13.75
CA ARG A 1038 30.49 -18.02 13.88
C ARG A 1038 30.85 -17.10 12.72
N SER A 1039 30.43 -17.44 11.50
CA SER A 1039 30.62 -16.60 10.31
C SER A 1039 29.66 -15.40 10.26
N GLY A 1040 28.78 -15.26 11.26
CA GLY A 1040 27.75 -14.23 11.32
C GLY A 1040 26.75 -14.30 10.16
N LEU A 1041 26.58 -15.48 9.55
CA LEU A 1041 25.73 -15.73 8.37
C LEU A 1041 24.25 -15.87 8.74
#